data_AF-A0A932RKD8-F1
#
_entry.id   AF-A0A932RKD8-F1
#
_cell.length_a   1.000
_cell.length_b   1.000
_cell.length_c   1.000
_cell.angle_alpha   90.00
_cell.angle_beta   90.00
_cell.angle_gamma   90.00
#
_symmetry.space_group_name_H-M   'P 1'
#
loop_
_entity.id
_entity.type
_entity.pdbx_description
1 polymer ?
#
loop_
_entity_poly.entity_id
_entity_poly.type
_entity_poly.pdbx_seq_one_letter_code
_entity_poly.pdbx_strand_id
1 'polypeptide(L)'
;MKSIKPILLAWLYQTPSCAIRFNIVACLVVLAMATPYWTYAVAGAGGDEPNPIIMENHRPGTTDWVITRGSPDHQVEGYASKTSVAPDESFDIMVNVNAVQEVTWQAFRLGYYQGLGGRLVASGGPVTVATQPTCPVDVETGLIECHWTPVFRVVPDSSWVTGQYLIKLRRADGFQSYVPMVIREESRWAPMLVQSSVTTWQAYNDWGGASLYGNNPARTGFPGPRAYRVSFDRPYNAGSGSGQLQSYETWMLKWLEQRGYDVAYVTNVDIDAQPDLLHNRSVFLSVGHDEYWSVGERDAAERARDTGVSLVFLSANTAYWRIRLEPSSSGAAQRIETCYKDASLDPLGDTPEATVLFRGQPYARPENGLMGVMYETWSNIDGFPLVVTDPSHWLYEGTGVVAGETLPHIVGYEWDHLFDNGFTPDTLEVVAHAVGLGTIGNQVPADTTIYYPGYSNLVFASGTIEWAWGLNHPDYMDARVQRITENILAAAGLPLDEPTEVPPLGPPREPGTATTVAIVAGSGEPGYLDGAADVAQFNSPAGVAAHADGTLYVAEARNHYVRVVNSAGAVSTLAGCGPTDASTSGRYRDGIGLEACFNLPTGLAMSSNGTLYVGDTANHCIRAVNTQTRAVTTYAGTNRAGDSDATDPLAARFSAPRGVAVGPDQAVYVADTGNGKIRRIGPSGVKTVAYGLGQPTGVAVGADGTLYVIETAPPRVGRIPRLQAGEPPTYGQREVLAGGRWGDLGGPGAGARLRPAEGLAVTGDRLVFSDMVNFRVRTVDLYGAHNVATLVGDGRFGAGEGDGSTTRVVLPRGLTLYRDGVAIADSANHRVIFAKP
;
A
#
# COMPACT_ATOMS: atom_id res chain seq x y z
N MET A 1 63.03 -4.05 35.52
CA MET A 1 64.36 -4.45 35.01
C MET A 1 64.25 -4.54 33.50
N LYS A 2 64.93 -3.79 32.62
CA LYS A 2 65.91 -2.68 32.62
C LYS A 2 65.50 -1.76 31.42
N SER A 3 65.97 -0.55 31.11
CA SER A 3 66.66 0.59 31.75
C SER A 3 66.72 1.70 30.67
N ILE A 4 66.64 3.02 30.89
CA ILE A 4 66.63 3.82 32.13
C ILE A 4 65.74 5.10 31.93
N LYS A 5 65.95 6.19 32.69
CA LYS A 5 65.24 7.50 32.67
C LYS A 5 66.32 8.63 32.48
N PRO A 6 66.10 9.96 32.65
CA PRO A 6 64.91 10.84 32.53
C PRO A 6 65.21 12.23 31.83
N ILE A 7 64.28 13.21 31.98
CA ILE A 7 64.46 14.68 32.22
C ILE A 7 63.97 15.69 31.15
N LEU A 8 62.89 16.41 31.55
CA LEU A 8 62.57 17.86 31.51
C LEU A 8 63.38 18.79 30.56
N LEU A 9 62.76 19.80 29.93
CA LEU A 9 62.27 21.01 30.62
C LEU A 9 61.14 21.75 29.89
N ALA A 10 60.30 22.44 30.67
CA ALA A 10 59.28 23.38 30.22
C ALA A 10 59.48 24.75 30.89
N TRP A 11 59.09 25.84 30.22
CA TRP A 11 58.80 27.18 30.77
C TRP A 11 57.66 27.77 29.90
N LEU A 12 56.44 28.02 30.42
CA LEU A 12 56.01 29.20 31.20
C LEU A 12 55.97 30.48 30.32
N TYR A 13 54.92 31.32 30.26
CA TYR A 13 53.84 31.59 31.23
C TYR A 13 52.58 32.23 30.56
N GLN A 14 51.45 32.19 31.29
CA GLN A 14 50.36 33.20 31.38
C GLN A 14 49.32 33.44 30.24
N THR A 15 48.06 33.32 30.69
CA THR A 15 46.78 33.92 30.24
C THR A 15 46.73 35.45 30.56
N PRO A 16 45.66 36.25 30.30
CA PRO A 16 44.28 35.90 29.96
C PRO A 16 43.48 36.77 28.96
N SER A 17 42.30 36.25 28.65
CA SER A 17 40.98 36.87 28.35
C SER A 17 40.81 38.41 28.37
N CYS A 18 40.38 38.96 27.23
CA CYS A 18 39.25 39.92 27.02
C CYS A 18 39.42 40.59 25.64
N ALA A 19 38.44 41.14 24.94
CA ALA A 19 36.98 41.07 24.85
C ALA A 19 36.59 42.20 23.86
N ILE A 20 35.38 42.13 23.27
CA ILE A 20 34.60 43.30 22.81
C ILE A 20 35.01 44.02 21.50
N ARG A 21 34.26 43.66 20.44
CA ARG A 21 33.45 44.52 19.53
C ARG A 21 34.07 45.26 18.32
N PHE A 22 33.35 45.10 17.18
CA PHE A 22 33.01 46.07 16.12
C PHE A 22 34.16 46.96 15.55
N ASN A 23 34.42 46.97 14.24
CA ASN A 23 33.43 47.34 13.21
C ASN A 23 33.86 46.99 11.78
N ILE A 24 32.91 47.14 10.85
CA ILE A 24 33.04 46.91 9.41
C ILE A 24 33.92 48.00 8.74
N VAL A 25 34.90 47.60 7.94
CA VAL A 25 35.28 48.28 6.68
C VAL A 25 35.65 47.21 5.64
N ALA A 26 35.10 47.31 4.45
CA ALA A 26 35.41 46.41 3.34
C ALA A 26 36.67 46.87 2.58
N CYS A 27 37.58 45.94 2.29
CA CYS A 27 38.55 46.07 1.20
C CYS A 27 38.60 44.76 0.41
N LEU A 28 38.35 44.86 -0.89
CA LEU A 28 38.59 43.79 -1.86
C LEU A 28 40.10 43.52 -1.97
N VAL A 29 40.51 42.28 -1.75
CA VAL A 29 41.74 41.73 -2.33
C VAL A 29 41.40 40.39 -2.98
N VAL A 30 41.44 40.37 -4.31
CA VAL A 30 41.39 39.14 -5.09
C VAL A 30 42.78 38.50 -5.00
N LEU A 31 42.85 37.27 -4.49
CA LEU A 31 43.95 36.37 -4.82
C LEU A 31 43.45 34.93 -4.82
N ALA A 32 43.52 34.29 -5.99
CA ALA A 32 43.09 32.92 -6.18
C ALA A 32 44.08 31.94 -5.51
N MET A 33 43.56 30.89 -4.88
CA MET A 33 44.28 29.64 -4.69
C MET A 33 43.45 28.51 -5.27
N ALA A 34 43.98 27.84 -6.29
CA ALA A 34 43.36 26.68 -6.89
C ALA A 34 43.60 25.44 -6.00
N THR A 35 42.53 24.71 -5.71
CA THR A 35 42.61 23.32 -5.22
C THR A 35 42.48 22.37 -6.41
N PRO A 36 43.35 21.35 -6.55
CA PRO A 36 43.33 20.47 -7.72
C PRO A 36 42.16 19.49 -7.63
N TYR A 37 41.18 19.65 -8.53
CA TYR A 37 40.23 18.59 -8.84
C TYR A 37 40.96 17.48 -9.61
N TRP A 38 40.88 16.25 -9.11
CA TRP A 38 41.38 15.08 -9.81
C TRP A 38 40.41 14.70 -10.93
N THR A 39 40.78 15.00 -12.17
CA THR A 39 40.04 14.53 -13.35
C THR A 39 40.43 13.08 -13.65
N TYR A 40 39.56 12.13 -13.29
CA TYR A 40 39.60 10.79 -13.88
C TYR A 40 38.96 10.84 -15.27
N ALA A 41 39.79 11.05 -16.29
CA ALA A 41 39.38 10.83 -17.67
C ALA A 41 39.55 9.33 -17.99
N VAL A 42 38.46 8.57 -17.92
CA VAL A 42 38.42 7.20 -18.45
C VAL A 42 38.26 7.29 -19.97
N ALA A 43 39.37 7.29 -20.68
CA ALA A 43 39.39 7.15 -22.14
C ALA A 43 39.34 5.67 -22.52
N GLY A 44 38.14 5.08 -22.48
CA GLY A 44 37.85 3.79 -23.12
C GLY A 44 37.63 3.99 -24.62
N ALA A 45 38.20 3.15 -25.46
CA ALA A 45 38.05 3.25 -26.92
C ALA A 45 36.75 2.54 -27.40
N GLY A 46 35.65 3.28 -27.40
CA GLY A 46 34.33 2.91 -27.91
C GLY A 46 33.47 4.18 -27.97
N GLY A 47 32.74 4.40 -29.07
CA GLY A 47 32.14 5.70 -29.38
C GLY A 47 30.72 5.87 -28.87
N ASP A 48 30.50 5.82 -27.56
CA ASP A 48 29.18 6.02 -26.94
C ASP A 48 28.96 7.49 -26.52
N GLU A 49 27.76 8.02 -26.76
CA GLU A 49 27.38 9.36 -26.26
C GLU A 49 27.25 9.34 -24.73
N PRO A 50 27.66 10.40 -24.01
CA PRO A 50 27.58 10.43 -22.56
C PRO A 50 26.12 10.41 -22.10
N ASN A 51 25.79 9.53 -21.13
CA ASN A 51 24.44 9.37 -20.58
C ASN A 51 23.82 10.75 -20.23
N PRO A 52 22.74 11.16 -20.93
CA PRO A 52 22.18 12.50 -20.78
C PRO A 52 21.52 12.70 -19.42
N ILE A 53 21.08 11.62 -18.75
CA ILE A 53 20.46 11.65 -17.42
C ILE A 53 21.49 12.07 -16.37
N ILE A 54 22.73 11.58 -16.45
CA ILE A 54 23.81 12.00 -15.55
C ILE A 54 24.13 13.49 -15.78
N MET A 55 24.28 13.90 -17.05
CA MET A 55 24.59 15.28 -17.41
C MET A 55 23.48 16.27 -16.98
N GLU A 56 22.21 15.85 -17.04
CA GLU A 56 21.06 16.60 -16.56
C GLU A 56 21.05 16.69 -15.02
N ASN A 57 21.36 15.60 -14.31
CA ASN A 57 21.41 15.56 -12.84
C ASN A 57 22.61 16.31 -12.23
N HIS A 58 23.58 16.73 -13.04
CA HIS A 58 24.62 17.69 -12.63
C HIS A 58 24.12 19.15 -12.64
N ARG A 59 22.94 19.44 -13.22
CA ARG A 59 22.35 20.78 -13.20
C ARG A 59 21.68 21.06 -11.84
N PRO A 60 21.62 22.32 -11.37
CA PRO A 60 21.02 22.64 -10.07
C PRO A 60 19.52 22.30 -10.01
N GLY A 61 19.12 21.55 -8.98
CA GLY A 61 17.72 21.29 -8.67
C GLY A 61 17.01 22.44 -7.94
N THR A 62 15.71 22.27 -7.73
CA THR A 62 14.88 23.11 -6.85
C THR A 62 13.72 22.30 -6.28
N THR A 63 13.18 22.71 -5.13
CA THR A 63 11.91 22.22 -4.59
C THR A 63 10.70 23.05 -5.06
N ASP A 64 10.90 24.11 -5.86
CA ASP A 64 9.84 25.03 -6.29
C ASP A 64 8.73 24.37 -7.13
N TRP A 65 8.95 23.15 -7.63
CA TRP A 65 7.91 22.35 -8.26
C TRP A 65 6.78 22.02 -7.27
N VAL A 66 7.10 21.69 -6.01
CA VAL A 66 6.12 21.27 -4.98
C VAL A 66 5.04 22.33 -4.76
N ILE A 67 3.77 21.95 -4.90
CA ILE A 67 2.64 22.86 -4.66
C ILE A 67 2.55 23.26 -3.18
N THR A 68 2.53 24.57 -2.93
CA THR A 68 2.41 25.15 -1.59
C THR A 68 0.99 25.61 -1.26
N ARG A 69 0.12 25.73 -2.28
CA ARG A 69 -1.29 26.14 -2.16
C ARG A 69 -2.09 25.52 -3.31
N GLY A 70 -2.63 24.32 -3.09
CA GLY A 70 -3.48 23.63 -4.05
C GLY A 70 -4.81 24.35 -4.31
N SER A 71 -5.50 23.93 -5.36
CA SER A 71 -6.70 24.58 -5.94
C SER A 71 -7.98 23.74 -5.79
N PRO A 72 -8.54 23.58 -4.57
CA PRO A 72 -9.66 22.67 -4.30
C PRO A 72 -11.02 23.14 -4.86
N ASP A 73 -11.17 24.43 -5.18
CA ASP A 73 -12.41 25.02 -5.71
C ASP A 73 -12.22 25.48 -7.17
N HIS A 74 -11.37 24.76 -7.93
CA HIS A 74 -11.06 25.04 -9.33
C HIS A 74 -10.55 26.48 -9.56
N GLN A 75 -9.79 27.03 -8.60
CA GLN A 75 -9.15 28.35 -8.70
C GLN A 75 -8.23 28.49 -9.92
N VAL A 76 -7.41 27.47 -10.16
CA VAL A 76 -6.64 27.29 -11.40
C VAL A 76 -6.51 25.79 -11.67
N GLU A 77 -6.73 25.39 -12.92
CA GLU A 77 -6.60 24.02 -13.38
C GLU A 77 -6.31 24.00 -14.89
N GLY A 78 -5.85 22.87 -15.41
CA GLY A 78 -5.57 22.75 -16.83
C GLY A 78 -5.30 21.32 -17.28
N TYR A 79 -5.14 21.18 -18.59
CA TYR A 79 -4.72 19.94 -19.24
C TYR A 79 -3.90 20.26 -20.51
N ALA A 80 -3.18 19.27 -21.01
CA ALA A 80 -2.37 19.37 -22.22
C ALA A 80 -3.06 18.68 -23.40
N SER A 81 -2.85 19.20 -24.62
CA SER A 81 -3.40 18.62 -25.86
C SER A 81 -2.78 17.28 -26.28
N LYS A 82 -1.76 16.81 -25.55
CA LYS A 82 -1.04 15.54 -25.74
C LYS A 82 -0.66 14.97 -24.37
N THR A 83 -0.43 13.65 -24.28
CA THR A 83 0.17 12.98 -23.10
C THR A 83 1.70 13.00 -23.13
N SER A 84 2.27 12.91 -24.34
CA SER A 84 3.71 12.96 -24.58
C SER A 84 4.05 13.88 -25.77
N VAL A 85 5.31 14.29 -25.87
CA VAL A 85 5.92 14.87 -27.08
C VAL A 85 7.38 14.45 -27.21
N ALA A 86 7.90 14.45 -28.44
CA ALA A 86 9.35 14.52 -28.66
C ALA A 86 9.86 15.97 -28.60
N PRO A 87 11.18 16.21 -28.47
CA PRO A 87 11.77 17.52 -28.71
C PRO A 87 11.35 18.10 -30.06
N ASP A 88 11.23 19.43 -30.11
CA ASP A 88 10.73 20.26 -31.20
C ASP A 88 9.25 20.03 -31.60
N GLU A 89 8.54 19.03 -31.04
CA GLU A 89 7.08 18.93 -31.14
C GLU A 89 6.37 19.86 -30.16
N SER A 90 5.43 20.67 -30.65
CA SER A 90 4.62 21.53 -29.79
C SER A 90 3.43 20.81 -29.14
N PHE A 91 3.07 21.23 -27.93
CA PHE A 91 1.77 20.95 -27.31
C PHE A 91 1.13 22.23 -26.77
N ASP A 92 -0.21 22.23 -26.72
CA ASP A 92 -1.00 23.33 -26.18
C ASP A 92 -1.42 23.03 -24.74
N ILE A 93 -1.45 24.06 -23.90
CA ILE A 93 -2.01 24.01 -22.55
C ILE A 93 -3.33 24.78 -22.52
N MET A 94 -4.39 24.07 -22.12
CA MET A 94 -5.68 24.63 -21.79
C MET A 94 -5.68 24.98 -20.30
N VAL A 95 -6.08 26.20 -19.93
CA VAL A 95 -6.20 26.64 -18.53
C VAL A 95 -7.60 27.18 -18.29
N ASN A 96 -8.17 26.79 -17.15
CA ASN A 96 -9.38 27.38 -16.58
C ASN A 96 -9.07 28.08 -15.25
N VAL A 97 -9.85 29.11 -14.94
CA VAL A 97 -9.84 29.83 -13.66
C VAL A 97 -11.27 30.18 -13.27
N ASN A 98 -11.61 30.00 -11.99
CA ASN A 98 -12.96 30.31 -11.49
C ASN A 98 -13.32 31.82 -11.48
N ALA A 99 -12.36 32.70 -11.76
CA ALA A 99 -12.57 34.11 -12.07
C ALA A 99 -11.40 34.62 -12.94
N VAL A 100 -11.66 35.59 -13.84
CA VAL A 100 -10.64 36.17 -14.73
C VAL A 100 -9.43 36.65 -13.93
N GLN A 101 -8.25 36.14 -14.26
CA GLN A 101 -7.04 36.39 -13.46
C GLN A 101 -5.76 36.14 -14.27
N GLU A 102 -4.65 36.76 -13.85
CA GLU A 102 -3.33 36.43 -14.38
C GLU A 102 -2.84 35.06 -13.88
N VAL A 103 -2.31 34.26 -14.80
CA VAL A 103 -1.65 32.98 -14.53
C VAL A 103 -0.23 33.01 -15.12
N THR A 104 0.73 32.57 -14.32
CA THR A 104 2.10 32.25 -14.73
C THR A 104 2.27 30.73 -14.80
N TRP A 105 3.22 30.26 -15.60
CA TRP A 105 3.54 28.83 -15.67
C TRP A 105 5.04 28.59 -15.52
N GLN A 106 5.39 27.44 -14.96
CA GLN A 106 6.75 26.96 -14.80
C GLN A 106 6.80 25.47 -15.18
N ALA A 107 7.66 25.09 -16.12
CA ALA A 107 7.91 23.70 -16.48
C ALA A 107 9.05 23.16 -15.61
N PHE A 108 8.79 22.06 -14.90
CA PHE A 108 9.80 21.36 -14.12
C PHE A 108 10.00 19.95 -14.67
N ARG A 109 11.25 19.57 -14.95
CA ARG A 109 11.61 18.16 -15.16
C ARG A 109 11.73 17.50 -13.78
N LEU A 110 11.08 16.37 -13.57
CA LEU A 110 11.27 15.56 -12.37
C LEU A 110 12.51 14.67 -12.51
N GLY A 111 13.13 14.28 -11.39
CA GLY A 111 14.39 13.56 -11.38
C GLY A 111 15.10 13.65 -10.03
N TYR A 112 16.35 13.19 -9.94
CA TYR A 112 17.08 13.20 -8.67
C TYR A 112 17.47 14.62 -8.20
N TYR A 113 18.21 15.35 -9.04
CA TYR A 113 18.68 16.72 -8.81
C TYR A 113 19.18 17.01 -7.38
N GLN A 114 20.21 16.28 -6.96
CA GLN A 114 20.81 16.42 -5.63
C GLN A 114 19.81 16.19 -4.46
N GLY A 115 18.76 15.41 -4.71
CA GLY A 115 17.66 15.12 -3.76
C GLY A 115 16.51 16.14 -3.76
N LEU A 116 16.59 17.21 -4.57
CA LEU A 116 15.55 18.26 -4.62
C LEU A 116 14.32 17.86 -5.45
N GLY A 117 14.42 16.79 -6.25
CA GLY A 117 13.29 16.12 -6.90
C GLY A 117 12.83 16.73 -8.23
N GLY A 118 13.37 17.88 -8.64
CA GLY A 118 13.09 18.48 -9.94
C GLY A 118 13.98 19.67 -10.29
N ARG A 119 13.95 20.07 -11.55
CA ARG A 119 14.66 21.23 -12.10
C ARG A 119 13.71 22.11 -12.92
N LEU A 120 13.76 23.42 -12.71
CA LEU A 120 13.09 24.39 -13.58
C LEU A 120 13.74 24.38 -14.97
N VAL A 121 12.97 24.06 -16.01
CA VAL A 121 13.46 24.03 -17.40
C VAL A 121 13.02 25.25 -18.22
N ALA A 122 11.81 25.75 -17.95
CA ALA A 122 11.23 26.89 -18.64
C ALA A 122 10.14 27.56 -17.78
N SER A 123 9.76 28.78 -18.13
CA SER A 123 8.67 29.51 -17.48
C SER A 123 8.10 30.57 -18.42
N GLY A 124 6.84 30.96 -18.20
CA GLY A 124 6.20 32.02 -18.99
C GLY A 124 5.00 32.67 -18.32
N GLY A 125 4.44 33.66 -19.02
CA GLY A 125 3.41 34.55 -18.51
C GLY A 125 3.97 35.80 -17.81
N PRO A 126 3.13 36.56 -17.08
CA PRO A 126 1.71 36.30 -16.85
C PRO A 126 0.88 36.33 -18.15
N VAL A 127 -0.17 35.51 -18.19
CA VAL A 127 -1.21 35.52 -19.22
C VAL A 127 -2.56 35.74 -18.52
N THR A 128 -3.38 36.64 -19.03
CA THR A 128 -4.75 36.83 -18.53
C THR A 128 -5.62 35.67 -18.99
N VAL A 129 -6.05 34.83 -18.05
CA VAL A 129 -6.92 33.68 -18.31
C VAL A 129 -8.35 34.04 -17.94
N ALA A 130 -9.30 33.64 -18.79
CA ALA A 130 -10.72 33.73 -18.53
C ALA A 130 -11.28 32.36 -18.12
N THR A 131 -12.43 32.35 -17.45
CA THR A 131 -13.18 31.13 -17.18
C THR A 131 -13.59 30.47 -18.50
N GLN A 132 -13.27 29.19 -18.64
CA GLN A 132 -13.56 28.41 -19.84
C GLN A 132 -15.02 27.91 -19.84
N PRO A 133 -15.57 27.48 -20.99
CA PRO A 133 -16.89 26.86 -21.05
C PRO A 133 -16.98 25.58 -20.20
N THR A 134 -18.15 25.30 -19.65
CA THR A 134 -18.47 23.99 -19.04
C THR A 134 -18.24 22.89 -20.07
N CYS A 135 -17.52 21.83 -19.68
CA CYS A 135 -17.26 20.70 -20.55
C CYS A 135 -18.56 19.88 -20.77
N PRO A 136 -18.94 19.56 -22.02
CA PRO A 136 -20.07 18.68 -22.30
C PRO A 136 -19.96 17.32 -21.59
N VAL A 137 -21.12 16.74 -21.28
CA VAL A 137 -21.24 15.37 -20.78
C VAL A 137 -22.07 14.56 -21.77
N ASP A 138 -21.52 13.43 -22.21
CA ASP A 138 -22.26 12.40 -22.95
C ASP A 138 -23.12 11.59 -21.96
N VAL A 139 -24.45 11.70 -22.11
CA VAL A 139 -25.42 11.01 -21.25
C VAL A 139 -25.67 9.54 -21.64
N GLU A 140 -25.02 9.03 -22.68
CA GLU A 140 -25.03 7.60 -23.04
C GLU A 140 -23.81 6.85 -22.48
N THR A 141 -22.65 7.52 -22.36
CA THR A 141 -21.39 6.88 -21.94
C THR A 141 -20.75 7.46 -20.68
N GLY A 142 -21.23 8.60 -20.18
CA GLY A 142 -20.63 9.33 -19.07
C GLY A 142 -19.35 10.09 -19.43
N LEU A 143 -18.99 10.17 -20.72
CA LEU A 143 -17.81 10.88 -21.19
C LEU A 143 -17.90 12.37 -20.87
N ILE A 144 -16.82 12.91 -20.30
CA ILE A 144 -16.60 14.34 -20.12
C ILE A 144 -15.39 14.72 -20.98
N GLU A 145 -15.59 15.55 -21.99
CA GLU A 145 -14.54 16.03 -22.89
C GLU A 145 -14.59 17.56 -22.91
N CYS A 146 -13.48 18.23 -22.58
CA CYS A 146 -13.42 19.68 -22.57
C CYS A 146 -12.96 20.20 -23.94
N HIS A 147 -13.65 21.23 -24.44
CA HIS A 147 -13.27 21.95 -25.65
C HIS A 147 -12.74 23.35 -25.29
N TRP A 148 -11.85 23.41 -24.30
CA TRP A 148 -11.27 24.66 -23.83
C TRP A 148 -10.33 25.25 -24.86
N THR A 149 -10.35 26.57 -25.00
CA THR A 149 -9.44 27.26 -25.93
C THR A 149 -8.02 27.22 -25.36
N PRO A 150 -7.00 26.81 -26.16
CA PRO A 150 -5.59 26.92 -25.78
C PRO A 150 -5.22 28.30 -25.24
N VAL A 151 -4.51 28.33 -24.12
CA VAL A 151 -4.10 29.58 -23.45
C VAL A 151 -2.65 29.91 -23.77
N PHE A 152 -1.78 28.89 -23.84
CA PHE A 152 -0.41 29.04 -24.33
C PHE A 152 0.09 27.73 -24.95
N ARG A 153 1.12 27.84 -25.79
CA ARG A 153 1.82 26.73 -26.43
C ARG A 153 3.20 26.56 -25.80
N VAL A 154 3.61 25.31 -25.62
CA VAL A 154 4.98 24.94 -25.22
C VAL A 154 5.62 24.19 -26.37
N VAL A 155 6.90 24.49 -26.61
CA VAL A 155 7.76 23.76 -27.56
C VAL A 155 9.03 23.39 -26.78
N PRO A 156 9.17 22.14 -26.32
CA PRO A 156 10.42 21.63 -25.80
C PRO A 156 11.47 21.70 -26.92
N ASP A 157 12.65 22.25 -26.64
CA ASP A 157 13.79 22.14 -27.56
C ASP A 157 14.64 20.90 -27.21
N SER A 158 15.66 20.62 -28.00
CA SER A 158 16.61 19.51 -27.75
C SER A 158 17.37 19.57 -26.42
N SER A 159 17.26 20.64 -25.61
CA SER A 159 17.80 20.69 -24.25
C SER A 159 16.88 20.09 -23.18
N TRP A 160 15.63 19.77 -23.54
CA TRP A 160 14.66 19.04 -22.71
C TRP A 160 14.95 17.53 -22.80
N VAL A 161 15.80 17.05 -21.90
CA VAL A 161 16.13 15.62 -21.78
C VAL A 161 14.86 14.80 -21.49
N THR A 162 14.75 13.60 -22.09
CA THR A 162 13.63 12.69 -21.84
C THR A 162 13.36 12.52 -20.34
N GLY A 163 12.09 12.49 -19.95
CA GLY A 163 11.69 12.62 -18.56
C GLY A 163 10.19 12.83 -18.39
N GLN A 164 9.75 12.73 -17.14
CA GLN A 164 8.44 13.22 -16.73
C GLN A 164 8.53 14.67 -16.26
N TYR A 165 7.58 15.49 -16.70
CA TYR A 165 7.56 16.93 -16.46
C TYR A 165 6.23 17.35 -15.83
N LEU A 166 6.28 18.37 -14.97
CA LEU A 166 5.11 19.06 -14.45
C LEU A 166 5.12 20.52 -14.93
N ILE A 167 4.10 20.90 -15.69
CA ILE A 167 3.78 22.31 -15.94
C ILE A 167 2.98 22.81 -14.74
N LYS A 168 3.66 23.49 -13.82
CA LYS A 168 3.03 24.13 -12.66
C LYS A 168 2.38 25.43 -13.09
N LEU A 169 1.06 25.50 -12.97
CA LEU A 169 0.29 26.72 -13.13
C LEU A 169 0.24 27.46 -11.79
N ARG A 170 0.41 28.78 -11.81
CA ARG A 170 0.31 29.64 -10.62
C ARG A 170 -0.47 30.90 -10.94
N ARG A 171 -1.64 31.01 -10.30
CA ARG A 171 -2.50 32.20 -10.34
C ARG A 171 -1.89 33.33 -9.50
N ALA A 172 -2.18 34.59 -9.84
CA ALA A 172 -1.60 35.76 -9.17
C ALA A 172 -1.80 35.82 -7.64
N ASP A 173 -2.92 35.30 -7.13
CA ASP A 173 -3.21 35.18 -5.69
C ASP A 173 -2.57 33.94 -5.03
N GLY A 174 -1.79 33.18 -5.77
CA GLY A 174 -0.92 32.10 -5.29
C GLY A 174 -1.52 30.70 -5.31
N PHE A 175 -2.77 30.51 -5.77
CA PHE A 175 -3.30 29.17 -6.04
C PHE A 175 -2.54 28.49 -7.18
N GLN A 176 -2.34 27.17 -7.05
CA GLN A 176 -1.49 26.38 -7.94
C GLN A 176 -2.16 25.04 -8.33
N SER A 177 -1.82 24.57 -9.52
CA SER A 177 -2.14 23.22 -10.03
C SER A 177 -1.01 22.74 -10.95
N TYR A 178 -1.03 21.47 -11.31
CA TYR A 178 -0.13 20.88 -12.31
C TYR A 178 -0.85 20.52 -13.60
N VAL A 179 -0.07 20.37 -14.67
CA VAL A 179 -0.39 19.57 -15.85
C VAL A 179 0.82 18.67 -16.15
N PRO A 180 0.68 17.33 -16.18
CA PRO A 180 1.78 16.43 -16.47
C PRO A 180 2.06 16.37 -17.98
N MET A 181 3.31 16.05 -18.33
CA MET A 181 3.76 15.82 -19.71
C MET A 181 4.95 14.86 -19.70
N VAL A 182 4.99 13.90 -20.62
CA VAL A 182 6.19 13.08 -20.87
C VAL A 182 6.96 13.64 -22.06
N ILE A 183 8.26 13.84 -21.90
CA ILE A 183 9.16 14.13 -23.02
C ILE A 183 9.86 12.82 -23.41
N ARG A 184 9.60 12.35 -24.62
CA ARG A 184 10.19 11.15 -25.19
C ARG A 184 11.59 11.42 -25.75
N GLU A 185 12.37 10.37 -25.95
CA GLU A 185 13.46 10.37 -26.94
C GLU A 185 12.99 9.61 -28.19
N GLU A 186 13.58 9.91 -29.36
CA GLU A 186 13.25 9.21 -30.62
C GLU A 186 14.47 8.64 -31.36
N SER A 187 15.69 9.10 -31.05
CA SER A 187 16.90 8.82 -31.84
C SER A 187 17.97 7.99 -31.14
N ARG A 188 18.04 8.06 -29.80
CA ARG A 188 19.19 7.57 -29.02
C ARG A 188 19.06 6.13 -28.51
N TRP A 189 17.84 5.68 -28.26
CA TRP A 189 17.51 4.31 -27.81
C TRP A 189 18.25 3.91 -26.52
N ALA A 190 18.00 4.64 -25.43
CA ALA A 190 18.38 4.28 -24.07
C ALA A 190 18.13 2.79 -23.78
N PRO A 191 19.03 2.08 -23.09
CA PRO A 191 18.86 0.64 -22.88
C PRO A 191 17.75 0.32 -21.85
N MET A 192 17.32 1.29 -21.03
CA MET A 192 16.14 1.20 -20.18
C MET A 192 15.01 2.11 -20.70
N LEU A 193 13.79 1.57 -20.80
CA LEU A 193 12.58 2.31 -21.12
C LEU A 193 11.57 2.20 -19.96
N VAL A 194 11.17 3.33 -19.39
CA VAL A 194 10.20 3.41 -18.29
C VAL A 194 8.86 3.93 -18.79
N GLN A 195 7.81 3.18 -18.54
CA GLN A 195 6.43 3.60 -18.79
C GLN A 195 5.89 4.47 -17.65
N SER A 196 5.13 5.49 -18.02
CA SER A 196 4.24 6.24 -17.14
C SER A 196 2.79 5.84 -17.39
N SER A 197 2.05 5.54 -16.32
CA SER A 197 0.77 4.82 -16.35
C SER A 197 -0.44 5.75 -16.59
N VAL A 198 -0.35 6.58 -17.63
CA VAL A 198 -1.29 7.69 -17.88
C VAL A 198 -2.73 7.23 -18.14
N THR A 199 -2.93 6.03 -18.69
CA THR A 199 -4.25 5.39 -18.85
C THR A 199 -4.84 5.10 -17.49
N THR A 200 -4.10 4.46 -16.59
CA THR A 200 -4.53 4.23 -15.21
C THR A 200 -4.83 5.53 -14.47
N TRP A 201 -4.00 6.57 -14.62
CA TRP A 201 -4.31 7.89 -14.03
C TRP A 201 -5.65 8.44 -14.52
N GLN A 202 -5.99 8.18 -15.78
CA GLN A 202 -7.16 8.71 -16.46
C GLN A 202 -8.43 7.88 -16.21
N ALA A 203 -8.30 6.56 -16.11
CA ALA A 203 -9.35 5.65 -15.63
C ALA A 203 -9.84 6.00 -14.22
N TYR A 204 -8.91 6.38 -13.32
CA TYR A 204 -9.22 6.83 -11.96
C TYR A 204 -9.63 8.32 -11.87
N ASN A 205 -9.48 9.10 -12.95
CA ASN A 205 -9.75 10.54 -12.92
C ASN A 205 -11.26 10.83 -12.78
N ASP A 206 -11.68 11.25 -11.59
CA ASP A 206 -13.07 11.62 -11.24
C ASP A 206 -13.37 13.11 -11.48
N TRP A 207 -12.46 13.86 -12.11
CA TRP A 207 -12.68 15.26 -12.47
C TRP A 207 -13.96 15.42 -13.31
N GLY A 208 -14.75 16.45 -12.99
CA GLY A 208 -16.10 16.65 -13.56
C GLY A 208 -17.19 15.78 -12.93
N GLY A 209 -16.84 14.77 -12.15
CA GLY A 209 -17.77 13.92 -11.39
C GLY A 209 -17.98 12.51 -11.94
N ALA A 210 -17.18 12.05 -12.92
CA ALA A 210 -17.20 10.66 -13.36
C ALA A 210 -15.81 10.15 -13.81
N SER A 211 -15.58 8.86 -13.55
CA SER A 211 -14.39 8.06 -13.89
C SER A 211 -14.81 6.65 -14.31
N LEU A 212 -13.86 5.76 -14.63
CA LEU A 212 -14.12 4.34 -14.88
C LEU A 212 -14.38 3.54 -13.57
N TYR A 213 -14.54 4.22 -12.44
CA TYR A 213 -14.86 3.64 -11.13
C TYR A 213 -16.11 4.21 -10.44
N GLY A 214 -16.50 5.44 -10.76
CA GLY A 214 -17.68 6.05 -10.16
C GLY A 214 -18.29 7.15 -11.01
N ASN A 215 -19.54 7.49 -10.69
CA ASN A 215 -20.28 8.60 -11.27
C ASN A 215 -21.06 9.33 -10.18
N ASN A 216 -21.17 10.64 -10.30
CA ASN A 216 -22.08 11.47 -9.53
C ASN A 216 -23.22 11.96 -10.47
N PRO A 217 -24.36 11.25 -10.55
CA PRO A 217 -25.47 11.61 -11.44
C PRO A 217 -26.00 13.03 -11.24
N ALA A 218 -25.86 13.61 -10.04
CA ALA A 218 -26.29 14.97 -9.76
C ALA A 218 -25.38 16.05 -10.40
N ARG A 219 -24.16 15.69 -10.82
CA ARG A 219 -23.26 16.55 -11.60
C ARG A 219 -23.31 16.25 -13.09
N THR A 220 -23.40 14.98 -13.47
CA THR A 220 -23.24 14.53 -14.86
C THR A 220 -24.56 14.39 -15.61
N GLY A 221 -25.68 14.16 -14.93
CA GLY A 221 -26.95 13.75 -15.55
C GLY A 221 -26.93 12.34 -16.15
N PHE A 222 -25.77 11.67 -16.18
CA PHE A 222 -25.59 10.32 -16.67
C PHE A 222 -26.15 9.31 -15.65
N PRO A 223 -27.02 8.34 -16.05
CA PRO A 223 -27.65 7.42 -15.11
C PRO A 223 -26.82 6.18 -14.76
N GLY A 224 -25.73 5.89 -15.49
CA GLY A 224 -24.90 4.72 -15.24
C GLY A 224 -24.06 4.81 -13.95
N PRO A 225 -23.55 3.68 -13.44
CA PRO A 225 -22.85 3.62 -12.16
C PRO A 225 -21.47 4.29 -12.16
N ARG A 226 -20.85 4.39 -13.35
CA ARG A 226 -19.52 4.95 -13.66
C ARG A 226 -19.45 5.26 -15.14
N ALA A 227 -18.54 6.11 -15.59
CA ALA A 227 -18.33 6.30 -17.01
C ALA A 227 -17.87 4.99 -17.68
N TYR A 228 -18.18 4.88 -18.98
CA TYR A 228 -17.67 3.84 -19.88
C TYR A 228 -16.55 4.38 -20.79
N ARG A 229 -16.44 5.72 -20.90
CA ARG A 229 -15.45 6.43 -21.72
C ARG A 229 -14.96 7.66 -20.95
N VAL A 230 -13.67 7.96 -21.00
CA VAL A 230 -13.05 9.10 -20.30
C VAL A 230 -12.03 9.80 -21.20
N SER A 231 -11.96 11.15 -21.18
CA SER A 231 -11.10 11.93 -22.09
C SER A 231 -9.84 12.47 -21.42
N PHE A 232 -8.68 12.34 -22.05
CA PHE A 232 -7.45 13.07 -21.70
C PHE A 232 -7.58 14.59 -21.93
N ASP A 233 -8.59 15.03 -22.68
CA ASP A 233 -8.93 16.45 -22.86
C ASP A 233 -9.75 16.99 -21.68
N ARG A 234 -9.28 16.77 -20.45
CA ARG A 234 -9.80 17.37 -19.20
C ARG A 234 -8.73 17.36 -18.11
N PRO A 235 -8.79 18.23 -17.07
CA PRO A 235 -7.84 18.20 -15.95
C PRO A 235 -7.89 16.90 -15.15
N TYR A 236 -6.83 16.61 -14.40
CA TYR A 236 -6.82 15.56 -13.37
C TYR A 236 -7.26 16.11 -12.01
N ASN A 237 -8.12 15.39 -11.29
CA ASN A 237 -8.44 15.72 -9.89
C ASN A 237 -7.30 15.29 -8.93
N ALA A 238 -6.76 14.09 -9.14
CA ALA A 238 -5.68 13.53 -8.33
C ALA A 238 -4.38 14.36 -8.41
N GLY A 239 -3.62 14.38 -7.30
CA GLY A 239 -2.31 15.01 -7.25
C GLY A 239 -2.28 16.53 -7.48
N SER A 240 -3.41 17.23 -7.32
CA SER A 240 -3.58 18.64 -7.73
C SER A 240 -3.31 18.88 -9.23
N GLY A 241 -3.70 17.92 -10.07
CA GLY A 241 -3.54 17.97 -11.53
C GLY A 241 -2.48 17.03 -12.09
N SER A 242 -1.66 16.35 -11.27
CA SER A 242 -0.58 15.47 -11.74
C SER A 242 -0.99 14.03 -12.05
N GLY A 243 -2.27 13.66 -11.93
CA GLY A 243 -2.67 12.26 -11.91
C GLY A 243 -2.04 11.52 -10.71
N GLN A 244 -1.63 10.26 -10.89
CA GLN A 244 -1.04 9.42 -9.83
C GLN A 244 0.51 9.44 -9.79
N LEU A 245 1.17 10.20 -10.68
CA LEU A 245 2.63 10.36 -10.77
C LEU A 245 3.36 10.57 -9.43
N GLN A 246 2.85 11.50 -8.61
CA GLN A 246 3.47 11.83 -7.32
C GLN A 246 3.22 10.76 -6.24
N SER A 247 2.20 9.90 -6.40
CA SER A 247 1.88 8.83 -5.45
C SER A 247 2.83 7.64 -5.61
N TYR A 248 3.06 7.22 -6.86
CA TYR A 248 3.70 5.92 -7.14
C TYR A 248 5.01 6.05 -7.93
N GLU A 249 4.98 6.70 -9.10
CA GLU A 249 6.09 6.63 -10.06
C GLU A 249 7.30 7.46 -9.62
N THR A 250 7.07 8.66 -9.05
CA THR A 250 8.12 9.66 -8.75
C THR A 250 9.30 9.11 -7.93
N TRP A 251 9.05 8.13 -7.05
CA TRP A 251 10.09 7.50 -6.22
C TRP A 251 11.05 6.64 -7.03
N MET A 252 10.53 5.92 -8.03
CA MET A 252 11.35 5.16 -8.98
C MET A 252 12.23 6.11 -9.81
N LEU A 253 11.64 7.17 -10.36
CA LEU A 253 12.36 8.12 -11.21
C LEU A 253 13.56 8.72 -10.48
N LYS A 254 13.34 9.22 -9.26
CA LYS A 254 14.41 9.77 -8.43
C LYS A 254 15.51 8.74 -8.15
N TRP A 255 15.15 7.49 -7.87
CA TRP A 255 16.12 6.44 -7.60
C TRP A 255 16.94 6.06 -8.85
N LEU A 256 16.28 5.77 -9.98
CA LEU A 256 16.97 5.41 -11.22
C LEU A 256 17.99 6.48 -11.64
N GLU A 257 17.58 7.75 -11.59
CA GLU A 257 18.44 8.89 -11.89
C GLU A 257 19.55 9.10 -10.85
N GLN A 258 19.27 8.88 -9.57
CA GLN A 258 20.27 8.94 -8.49
C GLN A 258 21.35 7.86 -8.64
N ARG A 259 20.99 6.68 -9.15
CA ARG A 259 21.92 5.57 -9.43
C ARG A 259 22.64 5.71 -10.77
N GLY A 260 22.27 6.68 -11.59
CA GLY A 260 22.93 6.98 -12.87
C GLY A 260 22.55 6.05 -14.02
N TYR A 261 21.41 5.34 -13.92
CA TYR A 261 20.90 4.52 -15.02
C TYR A 261 20.64 5.38 -16.27
N ASP A 262 20.88 4.79 -17.44
CA ASP A 262 20.55 5.40 -18.72
C ASP A 262 19.12 5.03 -19.11
N VAL A 263 18.22 5.99 -18.99
CA VAL A 263 16.77 5.77 -19.00
C VAL A 263 16.04 6.75 -19.92
N ALA A 264 15.03 6.22 -20.62
CA ALA A 264 14.05 6.96 -21.40
C ALA A 264 12.63 6.79 -20.86
N TYR A 265 11.75 7.74 -21.17
CA TYR A 265 10.37 7.78 -20.67
C TYR A 265 9.34 7.84 -21.79
N VAL A 266 8.28 7.04 -21.64
CA VAL A 266 7.12 6.92 -22.55
C VAL A 266 5.82 6.75 -21.75
N THR A 267 4.68 6.75 -22.42
CA THR A 267 3.35 6.46 -21.85
C THR A 267 2.74 5.22 -22.51
N ASN A 268 1.71 4.62 -21.88
CA ASN A 268 0.92 3.52 -22.47
C ASN A 268 0.46 3.85 -23.90
N VAL A 269 0.01 5.09 -24.10
CA VAL A 269 -0.48 5.64 -25.38
C VAL A 269 0.62 5.63 -26.45
N ASP A 270 1.87 5.89 -26.07
CA ASP A 270 3.00 5.87 -27.00
C ASP A 270 3.35 4.45 -27.45
N ILE A 271 3.23 3.46 -26.56
CA ILE A 271 3.49 2.05 -26.90
C ILE A 271 2.38 1.49 -27.80
N ASP A 272 1.12 1.84 -27.56
CA ASP A 272 0.00 1.53 -28.45
C ASP A 272 0.18 2.17 -29.84
N ALA A 273 0.62 3.44 -29.89
CA ALA A 273 0.85 4.18 -31.13
C ALA A 273 2.09 3.70 -31.91
N GLN A 274 3.17 3.36 -31.20
CA GLN A 274 4.50 3.07 -31.75
C GLN A 274 5.14 1.86 -31.02
N PRO A 275 4.66 0.62 -31.26
CA PRO A 275 5.17 -0.57 -30.58
C PRO A 275 6.68 -0.79 -30.69
N ASP A 276 7.30 -0.33 -31.78
CA ASP A 276 8.75 -0.43 -32.00
C ASP A 276 9.58 0.34 -30.95
N LEU A 277 9.00 1.24 -30.15
CA LEU A 277 9.70 1.93 -29.06
C LEU A 277 10.30 0.98 -28.02
N LEU A 278 9.70 -0.21 -27.84
CA LEU A 278 10.19 -1.28 -26.98
C LEU A 278 11.34 -2.09 -27.59
N HIS A 279 11.55 -2.04 -28.90
CA HIS A 279 12.58 -2.82 -29.57
C HIS A 279 13.99 -2.26 -29.28
N ASN A 280 15.00 -3.13 -29.35
CA ASN A 280 16.41 -2.81 -29.06
C ASN A 280 16.69 -2.24 -27.65
N ARG A 281 15.78 -2.43 -26.69
CA ARG A 281 15.99 -2.12 -25.26
C ARG A 281 16.57 -3.34 -24.54
N SER A 282 17.32 -3.13 -23.46
CA SER A 282 17.67 -4.19 -22.51
C SER A 282 16.53 -4.44 -21.52
N VAL A 283 15.91 -3.36 -21.03
CA VAL A 283 14.87 -3.39 -19.99
C VAL A 283 13.67 -2.52 -20.38
N PHE A 284 12.47 -3.09 -20.28
CA PHE A 284 11.23 -2.36 -20.13
C PHE A 284 10.79 -2.38 -18.66
N LEU A 285 10.37 -1.23 -18.13
CA LEU A 285 9.96 -1.07 -16.74
C LEU A 285 8.54 -0.49 -16.65
N SER A 286 7.62 -1.26 -16.05
CA SER A 286 6.29 -0.80 -15.61
C SER A 286 6.30 -0.67 -14.08
N VAL A 287 5.76 0.42 -13.55
CA VAL A 287 6.02 0.86 -12.16
C VAL A 287 4.78 1.44 -11.48
N GLY A 288 4.64 1.18 -10.19
CA GLY A 288 3.55 1.75 -9.40
C GLY A 288 2.23 1.07 -9.67
N HIS A 289 1.34 1.69 -10.47
CA HIS A 289 -0.01 1.20 -10.69
C HIS A 289 -0.42 1.35 -12.16
N ASP A 290 -0.41 0.23 -12.89
CA ASP A 290 -0.49 0.18 -14.35
C ASP A 290 -1.64 -0.73 -14.83
N GLU A 291 -2.84 -0.47 -14.30
CA GLU A 291 -4.04 -1.31 -14.41
C GLU A 291 -4.68 -1.37 -15.82
N TYR A 292 -4.62 -0.29 -16.60
CA TYR A 292 -5.38 -0.14 -17.86
C TYR A 292 -4.48 -0.20 -19.09
N TRP A 293 -4.50 -1.34 -19.79
CA TRP A 293 -3.65 -1.58 -20.97
C TRP A 293 -4.47 -1.79 -22.24
N SER A 294 -3.97 -1.28 -23.36
CA SER A 294 -4.58 -1.60 -24.66
C SER A 294 -4.17 -3.01 -25.12
N VAL A 295 -4.89 -3.56 -26.12
CA VAL A 295 -4.44 -4.81 -26.77
C VAL A 295 -3.12 -4.60 -27.51
N GLY A 296 -2.93 -3.45 -28.16
CA GLY A 296 -1.72 -3.11 -28.91
C GLY A 296 -0.48 -3.00 -28.02
N GLU A 297 -0.61 -2.37 -26.86
CA GLU A 297 0.40 -2.28 -25.81
C GLU A 297 0.75 -3.67 -25.25
N ARG A 298 -0.26 -4.48 -24.92
CA ARG A 298 -0.05 -5.85 -24.44
C ARG A 298 0.68 -6.72 -25.46
N ASP A 299 0.32 -6.60 -26.75
CA ASP A 299 1.01 -7.28 -27.84
C ASP A 299 2.44 -6.77 -28.04
N ALA A 300 2.69 -5.48 -27.83
CA ALA A 300 4.02 -4.90 -27.91
C ALA A 300 4.94 -5.40 -26.79
N ALA A 301 4.44 -5.46 -25.55
CA ALA A 301 5.17 -6.00 -24.40
C ALA A 301 5.50 -7.49 -24.58
N GLU A 302 4.54 -8.33 -25.01
CA GLU A 302 4.79 -9.75 -25.26
C GLU A 302 5.78 -9.95 -26.42
N ARG A 303 5.70 -9.18 -27.51
CA ARG A 303 6.73 -9.21 -28.58
C ARG A 303 8.11 -8.80 -28.09
N ALA A 304 8.21 -7.77 -27.24
CA ALA A 304 9.48 -7.31 -26.68
C ALA A 304 10.13 -8.42 -25.83
N ARG A 305 9.36 -9.06 -24.95
CA ARG A 305 9.79 -10.25 -24.19
C ARG A 305 10.29 -11.37 -25.11
N ASP A 306 9.50 -11.72 -26.12
CA ASP A 306 9.78 -12.86 -27.00
C ASP A 306 10.96 -12.58 -27.97
N THR A 307 11.36 -11.31 -28.12
CA THR A 307 12.52 -10.88 -28.91
C THR A 307 13.76 -10.56 -28.07
N GLY A 308 13.72 -10.78 -26.75
CA GLY A 308 14.91 -10.71 -25.88
C GLY A 308 15.02 -9.46 -25.01
N VAL A 309 13.99 -8.62 -24.92
CA VAL A 309 13.92 -7.54 -23.92
C VAL A 309 13.55 -8.14 -22.57
N SER A 310 14.18 -7.70 -21.48
CA SER A 310 13.75 -8.07 -20.13
C SER A 310 12.60 -7.18 -19.68
N LEU A 311 11.53 -7.76 -19.13
CA LEU A 311 10.40 -6.99 -18.60
C LEU A 311 10.45 -6.99 -17.07
N VAL A 312 10.37 -5.80 -16.46
CA VAL A 312 10.46 -5.66 -15.00
C VAL A 312 9.23 -4.89 -14.51
N PHE A 313 8.40 -5.57 -13.72
CA PHE A 313 7.14 -5.06 -13.20
C PHE A 313 7.29 -4.73 -11.71
N LEU A 314 7.58 -3.47 -11.41
CA LEU A 314 7.70 -2.91 -10.05
C LEU A 314 6.36 -2.27 -9.66
N SER A 315 5.31 -3.09 -9.80
CA SER A 315 3.89 -2.76 -9.83
C SER A 315 3.07 -4.01 -9.43
N ALA A 316 1.79 -3.83 -9.16
CA ALA A 316 0.76 -4.89 -9.09
C ALA A 316 -0.49 -4.46 -9.86
N ASN A 317 -1.48 -5.34 -9.94
CA ASN A 317 -2.72 -5.13 -10.67
C ASN A 317 -2.49 -4.69 -12.13
N THR A 318 -1.34 -5.09 -12.72
CA THR A 318 -0.88 -4.55 -14.00
C THR A 318 -1.53 -5.27 -15.17
N ALA A 319 -1.93 -4.51 -16.19
CA ALA A 319 -2.65 -5.03 -17.35
C ALA A 319 -3.93 -5.82 -16.99
N TYR A 320 -4.68 -5.38 -15.98
CA TYR A 320 -5.89 -6.04 -15.49
C TYR A 320 -7.12 -5.74 -16.37
N TRP A 321 -7.32 -4.48 -16.77
CA TRP A 321 -8.39 -4.06 -17.68
C TRP A 321 -7.89 -3.84 -19.10
N ARG A 322 -8.62 -4.39 -20.07
CA ARG A 322 -8.46 -4.07 -21.49
C ARG A 322 -9.18 -2.78 -21.83
N ILE A 323 -8.46 -1.85 -22.47
CA ILE A 323 -9.01 -0.59 -22.97
C ILE A 323 -8.92 -0.49 -24.50
N ARG A 324 -9.68 0.46 -25.04
CA ARG A 324 -9.45 1.01 -26.39
C ARG A 324 -9.07 2.49 -26.28
N LEU A 325 -8.13 2.92 -27.12
CA LEU A 325 -7.76 4.31 -27.29
C LEU A 325 -8.36 4.85 -28.59
N GLU A 326 -9.25 5.83 -28.47
CA GLU A 326 -10.07 6.38 -29.55
C GLU A 326 -9.75 7.88 -29.77
N PRO A 327 -10.00 8.45 -30.96
CA PRO A 327 -9.86 9.88 -31.18
C PRO A 327 -10.85 10.72 -30.35
N SER A 328 -10.46 11.94 -29.99
CA SER A 328 -11.36 12.97 -29.45
C SER A 328 -12.43 13.39 -30.45
N SER A 329 -13.44 14.14 -30.00
CA SER A 329 -14.44 14.74 -30.90
C SER A 329 -13.82 15.73 -31.91
N SER A 330 -12.61 16.24 -31.64
CA SER A 330 -11.84 17.10 -32.54
C SER A 330 -10.99 16.32 -33.57
N GLY A 331 -10.93 14.99 -33.46
CA GLY A 331 -10.14 14.12 -34.33
C GLY A 331 -8.68 13.94 -33.94
N ALA A 332 -8.24 14.46 -32.78
CA ALA A 332 -6.92 14.15 -32.23
C ALA A 332 -6.89 12.70 -31.75
N ALA A 333 -5.90 11.91 -32.19
CA ALA A 333 -5.82 10.48 -31.95
C ALA A 333 -5.59 10.12 -30.46
N GLN A 334 -6.13 8.97 -30.05
CA GLN A 334 -5.90 8.34 -28.72
C GLN A 334 -6.12 9.30 -27.53
N ARG A 335 -7.15 10.15 -27.62
CA ARG A 335 -7.55 11.10 -26.56
C ARG A 335 -8.70 10.61 -25.70
N ILE A 336 -9.45 9.60 -26.14
CA ILE A 336 -10.51 8.96 -25.39
C ILE A 336 -10.07 7.55 -25.00
N GLU A 337 -10.18 7.21 -23.72
CA GLU A 337 -10.01 5.88 -23.19
C GLU A 337 -11.39 5.26 -22.93
N THR A 338 -11.66 4.11 -23.55
CA THR A 338 -12.93 3.38 -23.45
C THR A 338 -12.74 2.11 -22.62
N CYS A 339 -13.60 1.90 -21.60
CA CYS A 339 -13.70 0.66 -20.85
C CYS A 339 -15.12 0.39 -20.31
N TYR A 340 -15.82 -0.55 -20.93
CA TYR A 340 -17.15 -0.99 -20.54
C TYR A 340 -17.15 -1.99 -19.37
N LYS A 341 -16.02 -2.62 -19.05
CA LYS A 341 -15.82 -3.66 -18.01
C LYS A 341 -16.75 -4.88 -18.09
N ASP A 342 -17.61 -4.94 -19.11
CA ASP A 342 -18.64 -5.95 -19.36
C ASP A 342 -18.91 -5.99 -20.87
N ALA A 343 -18.67 -7.14 -21.49
CA ALA A 343 -18.85 -7.32 -22.95
C ALA A 343 -20.31 -7.18 -23.39
N SER A 344 -21.29 -7.32 -22.50
CA SER A 344 -22.71 -7.12 -22.82
C SER A 344 -23.12 -5.64 -22.90
N LEU A 345 -22.29 -4.74 -22.36
CA LEU A 345 -22.45 -3.28 -22.47
C LEU A 345 -21.59 -2.67 -23.59
N ASP A 346 -20.53 -3.37 -24.01
CA ASP A 346 -19.60 -2.90 -25.04
C ASP A 346 -20.22 -2.99 -26.45
N PRO A 347 -20.24 -1.90 -27.24
CA PRO A 347 -20.74 -1.91 -28.62
C PRO A 347 -20.04 -2.91 -29.56
N LEU A 348 -18.82 -3.35 -29.24
CA LEU A 348 -18.13 -4.40 -30.01
C LEU A 348 -18.60 -5.81 -29.63
N GLY A 349 -19.14 -6.01 -28.41
CA GLY A 349 -19.63 -7.30 -27.95
C GLY A 349 -18.53 -8.35 -27.81
N ASP A 350 -18.52 -9.33 -28.72
CA ASP A 350 -17.64 -10.50 -28.69
C ASP A 350 -16.48 -10.38 -29.70
N THR A 351 -15.58 -9.42 -29.47
CA THR A 351 -14.32 -9.27 -30.23
C THR A 351 -13.10 -9.21 -29.30
N PRO A 352 -11.87 -9.44 -29.81
CA PRO A 352 -10.65 -9.29 -29.02
C PRO A 352 -10.47 -7.91 -28.39
N GLU A 353 -11.09 -6.87 -28.96
CA GLU A 353 -11.04 -5.49 -28.50
C GLU A 353 -12.17 -5.14 -27.49
N ALA A 354 -13.00 -6.10 -27.10
CA ALA A 354 -14.04 -5.93 -26.08
C ALA A 354 -13.41 -5.60 -24.71
N THR A 355 -13.85 -4.52 -24.09
CA THR A 355 -13.16 -3.89 -22.96
C THR A 355 -13.58 -4.49 -21.62
N VAL A 356 -13.07 -5.69 -21.37
CA VAL A 356 -13.26 -6.51 -20.17
C VAL A 356 -11.93 -6.73 -19.43
N LEU A 357 -11.92 -7.57 -18.39
CA LEU A 357 -10.67 -8.04 -17.77
C LEU A 357 -9.80 -8.76 -18.81
N PHE A 358 -8.47 -8.66 -18.70
CA PHE A 358 -7.56 -9.43 -19.56
C PHE A 358 -7.73 -10.94 -19.36
N ARG A 359 -7.81 -11.43 -18.11
CA ARG A 359 -8.25 -12.79 -17.77
C ARG A 359 -9.73 -13.13 -18.08
N GLY A 360 -10.52 -12.15 -18.52
CA GLY A 360 -11.97 -12.27 -18.70
C GLY A 360 -12.37 -12.90 -20.05
N GLN A 361 -13.54 -13.54 -20.06
CA GLN A 361 -14.23 -13.90 -21.30
C GLN A 361 -14.74 -12.63 -22.02
N PRO A 362 -14.78 -12.60 -23.36
CA PRO A 362 -14.69 -13.75 -24.27
C PRO A 362 -13.27 -14.15 -24.73
N TYR A 363 -12.28 -13.27 -24.59
CA TYR A 363 -10.89 -13.53 -25.04
C TYR A 363 -9.95 -13.48 -23.84
N ALA A 364 -9.97 -14.54 -23.03
CA ALA A 364 -9.15 -14.63 -21.83
C ALA A 364 -7.65 -14.78 -22.18
N ARG A 365 -6.87 -13.78 -21.79
CA ARG A 365 -5.40 -13.68 -21.87
C ARG A 365 -4.89 -13.22 -20.50
N PRO A 366 -4.86 -14.11 -19.50
CA PRO A 366 -4.57 -13.72 -18.12
C PRO A 366 -3.16 -13.13 -17.95
N GLU A 367 -3.01 -12.33 -16.91
CA GLU A 367 -1.82 -11.51 -16.69
C GLU A 367 -0.60 -12.35 -16.28
N ASN A 368 -0.81 -13.52 -15.67
CA ASN A 368 0.26 -14.43 -15.29
C ASN A 368 0.97 -15.06 -16.50
N GLY A 369 0.32 -15.14 -17.67
CA GLY A 369 0.98 -15.51 -18.93
C GLY A 369 1.98 -14.48 -19.46
N LEU A 370 1.99 -13.26 -18.89
CA LEU A 370 3.01 -12.24 -19.12
C LEU A 370 3.94 -12.05 -17.92
N MET A 371 3.43 -12.06 -16.68
CA MET A 371 4.17 -11.65 -15.48
C MET A 371 4.50 -12.78 -14.50
N GLY A 372 3.93 -13.98 -14.66
CA GLY A 372 4.00 -15.07 -13.69
C GLY A 372 2.96 -14.99 -12.57
N VAL A 373 2.57 -13.78 -12.16
CA VAL A 373 1.54 -13.49 -11.13
C VAL A 373 0.35 -12.71 -11.70
N MET A 374 -0.71 -12.58 -10.89
CA MET A 374 -1.96 -11.90 -11.23
C MET A 374 -2.56 -11.19 -10.03
N TYR A 375 -3.27 -10.09 -10.24
CA TYR A 375 -4.05 -9.40 -9.19
C TYR A 375 -4.91 -10.37 -8.37
N GLU A 376 -4.79 -10.24 -7.06
CA GLU A 376 -5.54 -10.99 -6.04
C GLU A 376 -6.32 -10.04 -5.12
N THR A 377 -5.71 -8.99 -4.56
CA THR A 377 -6.43 -8.10 -3.63
C THR A 377 -5.79 -6.73 -3.39
N TRP A 378 -6.52 -5.90 -2.63
CA TRP A 378 -6.09 -4.62 -2.09
C TRP A 378 -6.37 -4.53 -0.58
N SER A 379 -5.66 -3.64 0.12
CA SER A 379 -5.89 -3.38 1.54
C SER A 379 -5.78 -1.92 1.92
N ASN A 380 -6.71 -1.46 2.75
CA ASN A 380 -6.63 -0.18 3.44
C ASN A 380 -5.83 -0.22 4.76
N ILE A 381 -5.21 -1.36 5.07
CA ILE A 381 -4.21 -1.52 6.13
C ILE A 381 -2.85 -1.20 5.50
N ASP A 382 -2.20 -0.13 5.96
CA ASP A 382 -0.89 0.33 5.48
C ASP A 382 0.15 -0.81 5.49
N GLY A 383 0.99 -0.86 4.46
CA GLY A 383 1.43 -2.10 3.81
C GLY A 383 2.12 -3.18 4.65
N PHE A 384 2.09 -4.39 4.11
CA PHE A 384 2.66 -5.62 4.66
C PHE A 384 4.16 -5.74 4.34
N PRO A 385 4.92 -6.58 5.07
CA PRO A 385 6.31 -6.85 4.71
C PRO A 385 6.37 -7.80 3.51
N LEU A 386 7.33 -7.56 2.61
CA LEU A 386 7.84 -8.65 1.77
C LEU A 386 8.64 -9.62 2.66
N VAL A 387 8.53 -10.92 2.40
CA VAL A 387 9.16 -11.98 3.18
C VAL A 387 10.13 -12.76 2.29
N VAL A 388 11.40 -12.78 2.68
CA VAL A 388 12.43 -13.54 1.97
C VAL A 388 12.28 -15.04 2.27
N THR A 389 11.91 -15.82 1.26
CA THR A 389 11.77 -17.27 1.34
C THR A 389 13.09 -17.99 1.03
N ASP A 390 13.70 -17.70 -0.12
CA ASP A 390 15.00 -18.23 -0.53
C ASP A 390 16.09 -17.14 -0.54
N PRO A 391 16.82 -16.94 0.57
CA PRO A 391 17.92 -15.98 0.64
C PRO A 391 19.17 -16.42 -0.15
N SER A 392 19.19 -17.63 -0.74
CA SER A 392 20.32 -18.13 -1.55
C SER A 392 20.20 -17.76 -3.03
N HIS A 393 19.02 -17.32 -3.47
CA HIS A 393 18.80 -16.82 -4.82
C HIS A 393 19.63 -15.54 -5.08
N TRP A 394 20.24 -15.43 -6.27
CA TRP A 394 21.17 -14.35 -6.64
C TRP A 394 20.61 -12.93 -6.45
N LEU A 395 19.28 -12.80 -6.55
CA LEU A 395 18.54 -11.56 -6.30
C LEU A 395 18.84 -10.94 -4.93
N TYR A 396 19.21 -11.75 -3.93
CA TYR A 396 19.55 -11.31 -2.58
C TYR A 396 21.05 -11.11 -2.33
N GLU A 397 21.91 -11.23 -3.34
CA GLU A 397 23.36 -11.05 -3.19
C GLU A 397 23.69 -9.64 -2.66
N GLY A 398 24.57 -9.58 -1.65
CA GLY A 398 24.97 -8.33 -0.99
C GLY A 398 23.96 -7.75 0.01
N THR A 399 22.77 -8.35 0.20
CA THR A 399 21.73 -7.80 1.08
C THR A 399 21.84 -8.23 2.55
N GLY A 400 22.55 -9.32 2.85
CA GLY A 400 22.67 -9.90 4.19
C GLY A 400 21.36 -10.45 4.80
N VAL A 401 20.30 -10.62 4.00
CA VAL A 401 19.02 -11.21 4.47
C VAL A 401 19.18 -12.70 4.80
N VAL A 402 18.22 -13.22 5.57
CA VAL A 402 18.10 -14.64 5.93
C VAL A 402 16.67 -15.11 5.73
N ALA A 403 16.44 -16.43 5.74
CA ALA A 403 15.11 -17.00 5.54
C ALA A 403 14.11 -16.54 6.62
N GLY A 404 12.98 -15.98 6.18
CA GLY A 404 11.96 -15.36 7.03
C GLY A 404 12.27 -13.93 7.47
N GLU A 405 13.36 -13.32 6.99
CA GLU A 405 13.63 -11.89 7.17
C GLU A 405 12.64 -11.05 6.35
N THR A 406 12.33 -9.85 6.83
CA THR A 406 11.27 -8.99 6.29
C THR A 406 11.81 -7.68 5.73
N LEU A 407 11.29 -7.29 4.56
CA LEU A 407 11.43 -5.94 4.01
C LEU A 407 10.12 -5.19 4.32
N PRO A 408 10.12 -4.25 5.28
CA PRO A 408 8.87 -3.69 5.81
C PRO A 408 8.21 -2.73 4.83
N HIS A 409 6.87 -2.80 4.72
CA HIS A 409 6.06 -1.85 3.94
C HIS A 409 6.40 -1.85 2.45
N ILE A 410 6.53 -3.06 1.89
CA ILE A 410 6.79 -3.29 0.46
C ILE A 410 5.58 -3.93 -0.22
N VAL A 411 4.70 -4.64 0.51
CA VAL A 411 3.52 -5.32 -0.03
C VAL A 411 2.24 -4.53 0.27
N GLY A 412 1.80 -3.77 -0.73
CA GLY A 412 0.60 -2.93 -0.74
C GLY A 412 0.63 -1.99 -1.95
N TYR A 413 -0.28 -1.05 -2.13
CA TYR A 413 -1.65 -0.99 -1.60
C TYR A 413 -2.50 -2.14 -2.20
N GLU A 414 -2.13 -2.57 -3.40
CA GLU A 414 -2.60 -3.77 -4.09
C GLU A 414 -1.43 -4.72 -4.34
N TRP A 415 -1.73 -6.01 -4.46
CA TRP A 415 -0.72 -7.03 -4.72
C TRP A 415 -1.26 -8.23 -5.51
N ASP A 416 -0.30 -8.95 -6.09
CA ASP A 416 -0.51 -10.08 -6.98
C ASP A 416 -0.11 -11.41 -6.30
N HIS A 417 -0.62 -12.51 -6.84
CA HIS A 417 -0.41 -13.88 -6.36
C HIS A 417 -0.30 -14.86 -7.54
N LEU A 418 0.25 -16.05 -7.29
CA LEU A 418 0.26 -17.17 -8.23
C LEU A 418 -1.14 -17.77 -8.46
N PHE A 419 -1.45 -18.15 -9.69
CA PHE A 419 -2.68 -18.88 -10.01
C PHE A 419 -2.40 -20.11 -10.87
N ASP A 420 -2.85 -21.27 -10.43
CA ASP A 420 -2.89 -22.49 -11.25
C ASP A 420 -4.09 -22.42 -12.21
N ASN A 421 -3.87 -21.80 -13.37
CA ASN A 421 -4.86 -21.60 -14.42
C ASN A 421 -4.42 -22.15 -15.80
N GLY A 422 -3.26 -22.82 -15.86
CA GLY A 422 -2.66 -23.31 -17.11
C GLY A 422 -1.89 -22.28 -17.94
N PHE A 423 -1.69 -21.05 -17.45
CA PHE A 423 -0.91 -19.99 -18.12
C PHE A 423 0.41 -19.65 -17.40
N THR A 424 0.74 -20.36 -16.33
CA THR A 424 2.00 -20.21 -15.57
C THR A 424 3.21 -20.52 -16.47
N PRO A 425 4.21 -19.61 -16.57
CA PRO A 425 5.42 -19.86 -17.37
C PRO A 425 6.26 -21.04 -16.85
N ASP A 426 6.82 -21.84 -17.76
CA ASP A 426 7.57 -23.08 -17.44
C ASP A 426 8.79 -22.86 -16.53
N THR A 427 9.42 -21.69 -16.59
CA THR A 427 10.65 -21.32 -15.87
C THR A 427 10.39 -20.43 -14.65
N LEU A 428 9.18 -20.44 -14.10
CA LEU A 428 8.78 -19.55 -13.00
C LEU A 428 9.36 -19.97 -11.65
N GLU A 429 10.02 -19.01 -11.00
CA GLU A 429 10.62 -19.09 -9.67
C GLU A 429 9.92 -18.11 -8.72
N VAL A 430 9.56 -18.56 -7.52
CA VAL A 430 9.00 -17.72 -6.45
C VAL A 430 10.13 -17.29 -5.52
N VAL A 431 10.52 -16.02 -5.58
CA VAL A 431 11.69 -15.49 -4.84
C VAL A 431 11.31 -14.84 -3.51
N ALA A 432 10.03 -14.49 -3.32
CA ALA A 432 9.46 -14.08 -2.05
C ALA A 432 7.97 -14.48 -1.98
N HIS A 433 7.50 -14.81 -0.78
CA HIS A 433 6.10 -15.13 -0.51
C HIS A 433 5.69 -14.54 0.84
N ALA A 434 4.75 -13.60 0.81
CA ALA A 434 4.19 -12.95 1.99
C ALA A 434 2.71 -13.31 2.18
N VAL A 435 2.19 -13.02 3.37
CA VAL A 435 0.76 -13.16 3.68
C VAL A 435 0.30 -11.87 4.36
N GLY A 436 -0.73 -11.25 3.80
CA GLY A 436 -1.38 -10.05 4.31
C GLY A 436 -2.85 -10.25 4.65
N LEU A 437 -3.53 -9.16 4.97
CA LEU A 437 -4.99 -9.11 5.10
C LEU A 437 -5.57 -8.11 4.09
N GLY A 438 -6.58 -8.52 3.32
CA GLY A 438 -7.38 -7.60 2.50
C GLY A 438 -8.25 -6.67 3.36
N THR A 439 -8.88 -5.67 2.73
CA THR A 439 -9.67 -4.61 3.41
C THR A 439 -10.73 -5.10 4.41
N ILE A 440 -11.35 -6.27 4.17
CA ILE A 440 -12.36 -6.86 5.08
C ILE A 440 -11.78 -7.85 6.11
N GLY A 441 -10.46 -8.04 6.15
CA GLY A 441 -9.77 -8.90 7.11
C GLY A 441 -9.63 -10.37 6.70
N ASN A 442 -9.85 -10.69 5.42
CA ASN A 442 -9.52 -11.98 4.83
C ASN A 442 -8.00 -12.12 4.73
N GLN A 443 -7.45 -13.28 5.10
CA GLN A 443 -6.03 -13.57 4.90
C GLN A 443 -5.77 -13.93 3.43
N VAL A 444 -4.78 -13.26 2.84
CA VAL A 444 -4.50 -13.31 1.41
C VAL A 444 -2.98 -13.39 1.18
N PRO A 445 -2.50 -14.30 0.32
CA PRO A 445 -1.08 -14.40 -0.05
C PRO A 445 -0.64 -13.27 -1.00
N ALA A 446 0.67 -13.08 -1.12
CA ALA A 446 1.32 -12.18 -2.08
C ALA A 446 2.65 -12.79 -2.54
N ASP A 447 2.91 -12.83 -3.84
CA ASP A 447 4.11 -13.46 -4.40
C ASP A 447 4.96 -12.48 -5.24
N THR A 448 6.28 -12.59 -5.09
CA THR A 448 7.24 -12.01 -6.03
C THR A 448 7.85 -13.13 -6.85
N THR A 449 7.85 -12.98 -8.17
CA THR A 449 8.30 -14.02 -9.10
C THR A 449 9.29 -13.52 -10.13
N ILE A 450 10.09 -14.46 -10.63
CA ILE A 450 10.93 -14.27 -11.82
C ILE A 450 10.78 -15.47 -12.74
N TYR A 451 10.85 -15.27 -14.05
CA TYR A 451 10.99 -16.35 -15.02
C TYR A 451 11.87 -15.93 -16.20
N TYR A 452 12.31 -16.90 -17.00
CA TYR A 452 13.24 -16.69 -18.10
C TYR A 452 12.59 -17.14 -19.42
N PRO A 453 12.10 -16.20 -20.26
CA PRO A 453 11.53 -16.53 -21.58
C PRO A 453 12.57 -17.09 -22.55
N GLY A 454 13.83 -16.74 -22.36
CA GLY A 454 14.97 -17.17 -23.17
C GLY A 454 16.28 -17.11 -22.39
N TYR A 455 17.40 -17.34 -23.06
CA TYR A 455 18.73 -17.40 -22.42
C TYR A 455 19.32 -16.04 -22.02
N SER A 456 18.79 -14.93 -22.55
CA SER A 456 19.39 -13.59 -22.45
C SER A 456 18.48 -12.55 -21.81
N ASN A 457 17.29 -12.93 -21.35
CA ASN A 457 16.32 -12.02 -20.75
C ASN A 457 15.49 -12.70 -19.66
N LEU A 458 14.94 -11.87 -18.78
CA LEU A 458 14.11 -12.26 -17.66
C LEU A 458 12.78 -11.49 -17.68
N VAL A 459 11.79 -12.03 -17.00
CA VAL A 459 10.62 -11.27 -16.56
C VAL A 459 10.56 -11.33 -15.04
N PHE A 460 10.66 -10.17 -14.40
CA PHE A 460 10.50 -10.02 -12.96
C PHE A 460 9.18 -9.33 -12.64
N ALA A 461 8.44 -9.86 -11.68
CA ALA A 461 7.26 -9.21 -11.12
C ALA A 461 7.40 -9.12 -9.60
N SER A 462 7.48 -7.88 -9.10
CA SER A 462 7.44 -7.57 -7.67
C SER A 462 6.15 -8.06 -7.00
N GLY A 463 5.05 -8.06 -7.77
CA GLY A 463 3.72 -8.40 -7.29
C GLY A 463 3.14 -7.34 -6.35
N THR A 464 3.59 -6.08 -6.42
CA THR A 464 3.12 -5.02 -5.51
C THR A 464 3.33 -3.59 -6.02
N ILE A 465 2.37 -2.70 -5.75
CA ILE A 465 2.43 -1.26 -6.12
C ILE A 465 3.53 -0.51 -5.36
N GLU A 466 3.75 -0.84 -4.09
CA GLU A 466 4.58 -0.08 -3.15
C GLU A 466 6.10 -0.31 -3.30
N TRP A 467 6.55 -1.15 -4.24
CA TRP A 467 7.98 -1.45 -4.42
C TRP A 467 8.86 -0.20 -4.53
N ALA A 468 8.42 0.80 -5.29
CA ALA A 468 9.14 2.05 -5.49
C ALA A 468 9.33 2.86 -4.18
N TRP A 469 8.50 2.64 -3.16
CA TRP A 469 8.65 3.31 -1.87
C TRP A 469 9.89 2.85 -1.12
N GLY A 470 10.21 1.55 -1.20
CA GLY A 470 11.46 0.98 -0.66
C GLY A 470 12.73 1.53 -1.31
N LEU A 471 12.63 2.22 -2.45
CA LEU A 471 13.77 2.78 -3.18
C LEU A 471 14.07 4.24 -2.85
N ASN A 472 13.05 5.07 -2.62
CA ASN A 472 13.27 6.51 -2.42
C ASN A 472 12.20 7.24 -1.57
N HIS A 473 11.19 6.55 -1.04
CA HIS A 473 10.22 7.22 -0.16
C HIS A 473 10.88 7.50 1.20
N PRO A 474 10.84 8.74 1.72
CA PRO A 474 11.63 9.13 2.90
C PRO A 474 11.30 8.34 4.17
N ASP A 475 10.07 7.82 4.29
CA ASP A 475 9.63 7.03 5.44
C ASP A 475 9.86 5.51 5.30
N TYR A 476 10.14 5.01 4.09
CA TYR A 476 10.08 3.56 3.77
C TYR A 476 11.32 3.02 3.03
N MET A 477 12.25 3.88 2.62
CA MET A 477 13.47 3.48 1.91
C MET A 477 14.31 2.45 2.68
N ASP A 478 14.68 1.36 2.02
CA ASP A 478 15.48 0.26 2.58
C ASP A 478 16.61 -0.12 1.59
N ALA A 479 17.86 -0.03 2.05
CA ALA A 479 19.04 -0.34 1.24
C ALA A 479 19.01 -1.77 0.67
N ARG A 480 18.30 -2.71 1.32
CA ARG A 480 18.11 -4.08 0.83
C ARG A 480 17.24 -4.10 -0.42
N VAL A 481 16.15 -3.31 -0.46
CA VAL A 481 15.25 -3.21 -1.62
C VAL A 481 15.95 -2.52 -2.80
N GLN A 482 16.77 -1.50 -2.49
CA GLN A 482 17.66 -0.86 -3.48
C GLN A 482 18.63 -1.89 -4.08
N ARG A 483 19.34 -2.65 -3.25
CA ARG A 483 20.30 -3.65 -3.71
C ARG A 483 19.65 -4.80 -4.49
N ILE A 484 18.47 -5.26 -4.06
CA ILE A 484 17.67 -6.25 -4.81
C ILE A 484 17.33 -5.73 -6.21
N THR A 485 16.90 -4.47 -6.31
CA THR A 485 16.53 -3.85 -7.59
C THR A 485 17.74 -3.68 -8.50
N GLU A 486 18.91 -3.32 -7.96
CA GLU A 486 20.18 -3.30 -8.71
C GLU A 486 20.59 -4.69 -9.20
N ASN A 487 20.45 -5.74 -8.38
CA ASN A 487 20.75 -7.11 -8.78
C ASN A 487 19.84 -7.54 -9.95
N ILE A 488 18.53 -7.24 -9.89
CA ILE A 488 17.57 -7.52 -10.98
C ILE A 488 17.97 -6.79 -12.27
N LEU A 489 18.30 -5.50 -12.18
CA LEU A 489 18.71 -4.71 -13.35
C LEU A 489 20.06 -5.17 -13.90
N ALA A 490 21.01 -5.57 -13.05
CA ALA A 490 22.28 -6.16 -13.47
C ALA A 490 22.10 -7.48 -14.23
N ALA A 491 21.24 -8.38 -13.74
CA ALA A 491 20.88 -9.62 -14.43
C ALA A 491 20.14 -9.37 -15.75
N ALA A 492 19.40 -8.27 -15.85
CA ALA A 492 18.76 -7.79 -17.08
C ALA A 492 19.69 -7.00 -18.03
N GLY A 493 21.01 -7.01 -17.77
CA GLY A 493 22.02 -6.40 -18.64
C GLY A 493 22.46 -4.97 -18.29
N LEU A 494 22.00 -4.43 -17.16
CA LEU A 494 22.29 -3.07 -16.68
C LEU A 494 23.01 -3.07 -15.32
N PRO A 495 24.26 -3.60 -15.23
CA PRO A 495 25.04 -3.54 -14.00
C PRO A 495 25.48 -2.11 -13.68
N LEU A 496 25.67 -1.82 -12.38
CA LEU A 496 26.35 -0.61 -11.90
C LEU A 496 27.78 -0.96 -11.46
N ASP A 497 28.73 -0.05 -11.67
CA ASP A 497 30.11 -0.19 -11.19
C ASP A 497 30.16 -0.25 -9.64
N GLU A 498 29.35 0.58 -8.99
CA GLU A 498 29.31 0.76 -7.53
C GLU A 498 27.86 0.56 -7.02
N PRO A 499 27.38 -0.69 -6.89
CA PRO A 499 26.05 -1.00 -6.36
C PRO A 499 25.93 -0.64 -4.86
N THR A 500 24.70 -0.50 -4.38
CA THR A 500 24.37 -0.06 -3.02
C THR A 500 25.02 -0.97 -1.97
N GLU A 501 25.77 -0.36 -1.05
CA GLU A 501 26.26 -1.02 0.16
C GLU A 501 25.12 -1.12 1.18
N VAL A 502 24.77 -2.34 1.56
CA VAL A 502 23.74 -2.59 2.57
C VAL A 502 24.40 -2.60 3.95
N PRO A 503 24.00 -1.73 4.90
CA PRO A 503 24.51 -1.77 6.26
C PRO A 503 24.23 -3.14 6.91
N PRO A 504 25.09 -3.62 7.83
CA PRO A 504 24.78 -4.80 8.62
C PRO A 504 23.39 -4.69 9.26
N LEU A 505 22.65 -5.80 9.31
CA LEU A 505 21.35 -5.85 9.97
C LEU A 505 21.45 -5.23 11.37
N GLY A 506 20.44 -4.43 11.73
CA GLY A 506 20.42 -3.65 12.95
C GLY A 506 20.52 -4.50 14.24
N PRO A 507 20.53 -3.85 15.42
CA PRO A 507 20.55 -4.57 16.69
C PRO A 507 19.42 -5.61 16.74
N PRO A 508 19.61 -6.77 17.40
CA PRO A 508 18.59 -7.79 17.52
C PRO A 508 17.26 -7.19 17.99
N ARG A 509 16.17 -7.63 17.37
CA ARG A 509 14.80 -7.27 17.76
C ARG A 509 14.59 -7.64 19.23
N GLU A 510 13.73 -6.88 19.91
CA GLU A 510 13.41 -7.14 21.31
C GLU A 510 12.94 -8.59 21.51
N PRO A 511 13.60 -9.38 22.38
CA PRO A 511 13.22 -10.77 22.59
C PRO A 511 11.88 -10.83 23.31
N GLY A 512 11.02 -11.77 22.91
CA GLY A 512 9.78 -12.04 23.64
C GLY A 512 10.06 -12.59 25.04
N THR A 513 9.27 -12.12 26.01
CA THR A 513 9.45 -12.39 27.43
C THR A 513 8.81 -13.69 27.92
N ALA A 514 7.90 -14.30 27.14
CA ALA A 514 7.15 -15.48 27.57
C ALA A 514 8.06 -16.67 27.91
N THR A 515 7.98 -17.17 29.16
CA THR A 515 8.77 -18.30 29.65
C THR A 515 8.31 -19.65 29.11
N THR A 516 7.12 -19.73 28.53
CA THR A 516 6.59 -20.95 27.90
C THR A 516 5.64 -20.57 26.78
N VAL A 517 5.85 -21.19 25.61
CA VAL A 517 4.90 -21.16 24.50
C VAL A 517 4.57 -22.59 24.09
N ALA A 518 3.32 -22.87 23.76
CA ALA A 518 2.86 -24.20 23.35
C ALA A 518 1.72 -24.11 22.34
N ILE A 519 1.66 -25.04 21.39
CA ILE A 519 0.49 -25.23 20.53
C ILE A 519 -0.66 -25.80 21.39
N VAL A 520 -1.83 -25.15 21.34
CA VAL A 520 -3.06 -25.64 21.99
C VAL A 520 -3.83 -26.56 21.06
N ALA A 521 -3.91 -26.18 19.78
CA ALA A 521 -4.47 -26.98 18.69
C ALA A 521 -4.07 -26.40 17.31
N GLY A 522 -4.12 -27.23 16.28
CA GLY A 522 -3.82 -26.89 14.89
C GLY A 522 -2.57 -27.60 14.39
N SER A 523 -2.69 -28.38 13.31
CA SER A 523 -1.59 -29.15 12.73
C SER A 523 -0.54 -28.32 11.98
N GLY A 524 -0.76 -27.00 11.84
CA GLY A 524 0.05 -26.11 10.99
C GLY A 524 -0.41 -26.03 9.53
N GLU A 525 -1.36 -26.88 9.10
CA GLU A 525 -1.82 -26.97 7.71
C GLU A 525 -3.20 -26.31 7.50
N PRO A 526 -3.42 -25.61 6.37
CA PRO A 526 -4.73 -25.06 6.01
C PRO A 526 -5.76 -26.17 5.78
N GLY A 527 -6.86 -26.13 6.54
CA GLY A 527 -7.98 -27.05 6.38
C GLY A 527 -9.06 -26.82 7.43
N TYR A 528 -10.02 -27.75 7.51
CA TYR A 528 -11.14 -27.69 8.48
C TYR A 528 -11.38 -29.04 9.21
N LEU A 529 -10.39 -29.93 9.19
CA LEU A 529 -10.49 -31.24 9.86
C LEU A 529 -10.71 -31.07 11.38
N ASP A 530 -11.75 -31.70 11.91
CA ASP A 530 -11.98 -31.88 13.35
C ASP A 530 -11.17 -33.09 13.86
N GLY A 531 -10.68 -33.05 15.10
CA GLY A 531 -9.80 -34.11 15.62
C GLY A 531 -9.06 -33.79 16.91
N ALA A 532 -7.99 -34.56 17.18
CA ALA A 532 -7.03 -34.26 18.25
C ALA A 532 -6.25 -32.96 17.95
N ALA A 533 -5.58 -32.40 18.96
CA ALA A 533 -4.92 -31.09 18.88
C ALA A 533 -3.93 -30.96 17.71
N ASP A 534 -3.16 -32.01 17.45
CA ASP A 534 -2.12 -32.13 16.42
C ASP A 534 -2.66 -32.57 15.04
N VAL A 535 -3.89 -33.10 14.99
CA VAL A 535 -4.55 -33.58 13.77
C VAL A 535 -5.53 -32.55 13.20
N ALA A 536 -6.14 -31.75 14.06
CA ALA A 536 -7.13 -30.77 13.66
C ALA A 536 -6.51 -29.65 12.81
N GLN A 537 -7.23 -29.23 11.77
CA GLN A 537 -6.79 -28.18 10.85
C GLN A 537 -7.63 -26.93 11.02
N PHE A 538 -6.99 -25.77 10.88
CA PHE A 538 -7.64 -24.45 10.82
C PHE A 538 -7.28 -23.73 9.52
N ASN A 539 -8.13 -22.81 9.06
CA ASN A 539 -7.82 -21.93 7.93
C ASN A 539 -8.06 -20.46 8.29
N SER A 540 -6.96 -19.75 8.56
CA SER A 540 -6.97 -18.39 9.10
C SER A 540 -7.83 -18.27 10.37
N PRO A 541 -7.44 -18.91 11.49
CA PRO A 541 -8.04 -18.61 12.79
C PRO A 541 -7.82 -17.12 13.08
N ALA A 542 -8.92 -16.40 13.31
CA ALA A 542 -8.95 -14.94 13.38
C ALA A 542 -9.38 -14.44 14.76
N GLY A 543 -10.37 -15.08 15.37
CA GLY A 543 -10.85 -14.78 16.73
C GLY A 543 -10.59 -15.92 17.69
N VAL A 544 -10.30 -15.60 18.95
CA VAL A 544 -10.27 -16.57 20.04
C VAL A 544 -10.96 -16.00 21.27
N ALA A 545 -11.78 -16.79 21.95
CA ALA A 545 -12.41 -16.44 23.21
C ALA A 545 -12.37 -17.63 24.18
N ALA A 546 -12.05 -17.38 25.44
CA ALA A 546 -12.05 -18.39 26.50
C ALA A 546 -13.36 -18.43 27.27
N HIS A 547 -13.76 -19.64 27.69
CA HIS A 547 -14.76 -19.85 28.73
C HIS A 547 -14.08 -20.26 30.05
N ALA A 548 -14.78 -20.06 31.17
CA ALA A 548 -14.22 -20.21 32.51
C ALA A 548 -13.80 -21.65 32.89
N ASP A 549 -14.28 -22.66 32.15
CA ASP A 549 -13.87 -24.07 32.30
C ASP A 549 -12.59 -24.44 31.52
N GLY A 550 -11.98 -23.49 30.81
CA GLY A 550 -10.79 -23.71 29.99
C GLY A 550 -11.07 -24.18 28.56
N THR A 551 -12.33 -24.17 28.11
CA THR A 551 -12.70 -24.32 26.70
C THR A 551 -12.34 -23.04 25.93
N LEU A 552 -11.77 -23.18 24.73
CA LEU A 552 -11.58 -22.08 23.78
C LEU A 552 -12.59 -22.18 22.63
N TYR A 553 -12.99 -21.03 22.10
CA TYR A 553 -13.78 -20.87 20.90
C TYR A 553 -12.94 -20.12 19.87
N VAL A 554 -12.93 -20.59 18.63
CA VAL A 554 -12.08 -20.06 17.55
C VAL A 554 -12.94 -19.69 16.35
N ALA A 555 -12.82 -18.47 15.85
CA ALA A 555 -13.47 -18.06 14.60
C ALA A 555 -12.49 -18.21 13.44
N GLU A 556 -12.90 -18.91 12.38
CA GLU A 556 -12.08 -19.15 11.20
C GLU A 556 -12.55 -18.27 10.05
N ALA A 557 -11.71 -17.31 9.65
CA ALA A 557 -12.07 -16.34 8.63
C ALA A 557 -12.30 -16.99 7.25
N ARG A 558 -11.43 -17.91 6.82
CA ARG A 558 -11.52 -18.54 5.49
C ARG A 558 -12.45 -19.76 5.41
N ASN A 559 -12.64 -20.50 6.51
CA ASN A 559 -13.60 -21.63 6.53
C ASN A 559 -15.03 -21.20 6.93
N HIS A 560 -15.20 -20.00 7.49
CA HIS A 560 -16.47 -19.47 8.00
C HIS A 560 -17.12 -20.33 9.08
N TYR A 561 -16.29 -20.99 9.90
CA TYR A 561 -16.72 -21.75 11.07
C TYR A 561 -16.43 -21.01 12.37
N VAL A 562 -17.20 -21.36 13.39
CA VAL A 562 -16.78 -21.25 14.79
C VAL A 562 -16.46 -22.66 15.27
N ARG A 563 -15.24 -22.88 15.74
CA ARG A 563 -14.73 -24.15 16.28
C ARG A 563 -14.66 -24.08 17.81
N VAL A 564 -14.72 -25.23 18.47
CA VAL A 564 -14.47 -25.41 19.91
C VAL A 564 -13.20 -26.21 20.09
N VAL A 565 -12.31 -25.75 20.97
CA VAL A 565 -11.16 -26.49 21.46
C VAL A 565 -11.38 -26.82 22.94
N ASN A 566 -11.46 -28.10 23.28
CA ASN A 566 -11.68 -28.51 24.66
C ASN A 566 -10.41 -28.40 25.52
N SER A 567 -10.50 -28.68 26.82
CA SER A 567 -9.37 -28.58 27.76
C SER A 567 -8.19 -29.52 27.45
N ALA A 568 -8.40 -30.55 26.63
CA ALA A 568 -7.38 -31.47 26.12
C ALA A 568 -6.86 -31.12 24.70
N GLY A 569 -7.26 -29.97 24.15
CA GLY A 569 -6.83 -29.49 22.83
C GLY A 569 -7.60 -30.09 21.64
N ALA A 570 -8.54 -31.02 21.85
CA ALA A 570 -9.30 -31.60 20.74
C ALA A 570 -10.32 -30.59 20.18
N VAL A 571 -10.40 -30.53 18.85
CA VAL A 571 -11.17 -29.54 18.09
C VAL A 571 -12.43 -30.16 17.50
N SER A 572 -13.55 -29.45 17.60
CA SER A 572 -14.80 -29.79 16.92
C SER A 572 -15.54 -28.56 16.40
N THR A 573 -16.31 -28.69 15.33
CA THR A 573 -17.06 -27.57 14.73
C THR A 573 -18.32 -27.24 15.53
N LEU A 574 -18.40 -26.03 16.09
CA LEU A 574 -19.57 -25.54 16.83
C LEU A 574 -20.69 -25.15 15.87
N ALA A 575 -20.40 -24.26 14.93
CA ALA A 575 -21.38 -23.66 14.03
C ALA A 575 -20.73 -23.10 12.77
N GLY A 576 -21.55 -22.83 11.75
CA GLY A 576 -21.10 -22.37 10.44
C GLY A 576 -21.32 -23.46 9.38
N CYS A 577 -21.66 -23.05 8.16
CA CYS A 577 -22.07 -23.96 7.10
C CYS A 577 -20.97 -24.23 6.06
N GLY A 578 -19.72 -23.89 6.41
CA GLY A 578 -18.52 -24.11 5.60
C GLY A 578 -18.38 -23.23 4.36
N PRO A 579 -17.22 -23.30 3.68
CA PRO A 579 -17.05 -22.70 2.37
C PRO A 579 -17.97 -23.37 1.33
N THR A 580 -18.05 -22.78 0.15
CA THR A 580 -18.45 -23.49 -1.08
C THR A 580 -17.19 -23.77 -1.89
N ASP A 581 -17.17 -24.89 -2.61
CA ASP A 581 -16.04 -25.41 -3.37
C ASP A 581 -15.36 -24.41 -4.35
N ALA A 582 -16.06 -23.36 -4.77
CA ALA A 582 -15.53 -22.30 -5.65
C ALA A 582 -15.51 -20.88 -5.03
N SER A 583 -15.69 -20.70 -3.71
CA SER A 583 -15.75 -19.34 -3.13
C SER A 583 -15.17 -19.21 -1.72
N THR A 584 -14.30 -18.20 -1.56
CA THR A 584 -13.83 -17.64 -0.27
C THR A 584 -14.83 -16.73 0.42
N SER A 585 -16.00 -16.49 -0.20
CA SER A 585 -17.11 -15.73 0.40
C SER A 585 -18.07 -16.68 1.09
N GLY A 586 -18.40 -16.36 2.34
CA GLY A 586 -19.35 -17.10 3.14
C GLY A 586 -20.81 -16.75 2.84
N ARG A 587 -21.69 -17.11 3.77
CA ARG A 587 -23.14 -16.97 3.61
C ARG A 587 -23.75 -16.38 4.88
N TYR A 588 -24.99 -15.90 4.80
CA TYR A 588 -25.74 -15.40 5.95
C TYR A 588 -26.99 -16.25 6.18
N ARG A 589 -27.08 -16.89 7.35
CA ARG A 589 -28.26 -17.67 7.79
C ARG A 589 -28.23 -17.94 9.29
N ASP A 590 -29.33 -17.70 9.99
CA ASP A 590 -29.57 -18.17 11.36
C ASP A 590 -29.96 -19.66 11.34
N GLY A 591 -29.64 -20.42 12.39
CA GLY A 591 -29.88 -21.87 12.42
C GLY A 591 -29.12 -22.57 13.56
N ILE A 592 -29.16 -23.91 13.59
CA ILE A 592 -28.45 -24.69 14.62
C ILE A 592 -27.18 -25.32 14.03
N GLY A 593 -26.03 -25.07 14.67
CA GLY A 593 -24.75 -25.66 14.30
C GLY A 593 -24.38 -25.40 12.83
N LEU A 594 -24.32 -26.47 12.02
CA LEU A 594 -23.93 -26.41 10.61
C LEU A 594 -25.04 -25.83 9.70
N GLU A 595 -26.26 -25.67 10.20
CA GLU A 595 -27.32 -24.97 9.48
C GLU A 595 -27.09 -23.46 9.44
N ALA A 596 -26.46 -22.90 10.48
CA ALA A 596 -26.11 -21.49 10.52
C ALA A 596 -24.94 -21.18 9.57
N CYS A 597 -24.95 -20.00 8.95
CA CYS A 597 -23.88 -19.55 8.07
C CYS A 597 -23.28 -18.23 8.56
N PHE A 598 -21.95 -18.12 8.47
CA PHE A 598 -21.17 -16.90 8.67
C PHE A 598 -20.46 -16.52 7.37
N ASN A 599 -19.91 -15.30 7.32
CA ASN A 599 -19.06 -14.79 6.26
C ASN A 599 -17.91 -13.99 6.87
N LEU A 600 -16.72 -14.58 6.85
CA LEU A 600 -15.50 -14.00 7.42
C LEU A 600 -15.68 -13.61 8.90
N PRO A 601 -15.98 -14.56 9.81
CA PRO A 601 -16.07 -14.25 11.25
C PRO A 601 -14.68 -13.93 11.81
N THR A 602 -14.52 -12.79 12.50
CA THR A 602 -13.22 -12.34 13.06
C THR A 602 -13.25 -12.14 14.57
N GLY A 603 -14.09 -11.26 15.10
CA GLY A 603 -14.16 -11.01 16.54
C GLY A 603 -14.96 -12.07 17.29
N LEU A 604 -14.46 -12.49 18.47
CA LEU A 604 -15.18 -13.35 19.40
C LEU A 604 -15.18 -12.74 20.81
N ALA A 605 -16.32 -12.77 21.49
CA ALA A 605 -16.41 -12.43 22.90
C ALA A 605 -17.35 -13.36 23.66
N MET A 606 -16.87 -13.95 24.75
CA MET A 606 -17.67 -14.78 25.65
C MET A 606 -18.33 -13.91 26.73
N SER A 607 -19.63 -14.06 26.92
CA SER A 607 -20.36 -13.47 28.06
C SER A 607 -20.34 -14.38 29.28
N SER A 608 -20.65 -13.84 30.46
CA SER A 608 -20.67 -14.64 31.69
C SER A 608 -21.85 -15.63 31.78
N ASN A 609 -22.77 -15.63 30.81
CA ASN A 609 -23.89 -16.58 30.73
C ASN A 609 -23.66 -17.70 29.69
N GLY A 610 -22.49 -17.75 29.04
CA GLY A 610 -22.15 -18.77 28.04
C GLY A 610 -22.64 -18.48 26.62
N THR A 611 -23.21 -17.30 26.34
CA THR A 611 -23.41 -16.80 24.97
C THR A 611 -22.09 -16.27 24.41
N LEU A 612 -21.70 -16.80 23.24
CA LEU A 612 -20.57 -16.33 22.45
C LEU A 612 -21.08 -15.32 21.40
N TYR A 613 -20.58 -14.10 21.43
CA TYR A 613 -20.83 -13.09 20.39
C TYR A 613 -19.76 -13.16 19.31
N VAL A 614 -20.19 -13.07 18.05
CA VAL A 614 -19.35 -13.20 16.85
C VAL A 614 -19.48 -11.95 16.01
N GLY A 615 -18.35 -11.32 15.67
CA GLY A 615 -18.25 -10.31 14.62
C GLY A 615 -18.25 -11.00 13.27
N ASP A 616 -19.41 -11.00 12.60
CA ASP A 616 -19.63 -11.66 11.30
C ASP A 616 -19.33 -10.63 10.20
N THR A 617 -18.03 -10.39 10.00
CA THR A 617 -17.49 -9.14 9.45
C THR A 617 -17.98 -8.84 8.05
N ALA A 618 -17.93 -9.80 7.14
CA ALA A 618 -18.38 -9.61 5.76
C ALA A 618 -19.92 -9.71 5.62
N ASN A 619 -20.63 -10.17 6.65
CA ASN A 619 -22.08 -10.04 6.77
C ASN A 619 -22.50 -8.76 7.53
N HIS A 620 -21.61 -7.82 7.87
CA HIS A 620 -21.98 -6.52 8.44
C HIS A 620 -22.87 -6.58 9.71
N CYS A 621 -22.72 -7.61 10.54
CA CYS A 621 -23.59 -7.85 11.69
C CYS A 621 -22.86 -8.56 12.85
N ILE A 622 -23.52 -8.57 14.01
CA ILE A 622 -23.12 -9.34 15.18
C ILE A 622 -24.08 -10.51 15.35
N ARG A 623 -23.53 -11.70 15.56
CA ARG A 623 -24.28 -12.94 15.79
C ARG A 623 -24.11 -13.38 17.25
N ALA A 624 -25.11 -14.03 17.79
CA ALA A 624 -25.06 -14.67 19.10
C ALA A 624 -25.14 -16.19 18.91
N VAL A 625 -24.21 -16.92 19.53
CA VAL A 625 -24.17 -18.38 19.54
C VAL A 625 -24.41 -18.86 20.97
N ASN A 626 -25.49 -19.62 21.18
CA ASN A 626 -25.67 -20.38 22.40
C ASN A 626 -24.77 -21.63 22.33
N THR A 627 -23.79 -21.74 23.22
CA THR A 627 -22.76 -22.79 23.14
C THR A 627 -23.27 -24.18 23.50
N GLN A 628 -24.38 -24.29 24.24
CA GLN A 628 -24.98 -25.57 24.63
C GLN A 628 -25.96 -26.10 23.59
N THR A 629 -26.84 -25.26 23.04
CA THR A 629 -27.83 -25.66 22.02
C THR A 629 -27.30 -25.54 20.59
N ARG A 630 -26.15 -24.88 20.40
CA ARG A 630 -25.54 -24.54 19.10
C ARG A 630 -26.41 -23.62 18.23
N ALA A 631 -27.46 -23.02 18.79
CA ALA A 631 -28.31 -22.08 18.08
C ALA A 631 -27.54 -20.78 17.80
N VAL A 632 -27.56 -20.34 16.54
CA VAL A 632 -27.00 -19.07 16.07
C VAL A 632 -28.15 -18.17 15.66
N THR A 633 -28.21 -16.98 16.25
CA THR A 633 -29.15 -15.93 15.85
C THR A 633 -28.40 -14.63 15.53
N THR A 634 -29.01 -13.79 14.71
CA THR A 634 -28.53 -12.43 14.51
C THR A 634 -28.87 -11.59 15.74
N TYR A 635 -27.85 -10.98 16.35
CA TYR A 635 -27.98 -10.21 17.57
C TYR A 635 -28.11 -8.71 17.30
N ALA A 636 -27.41 -8.20 16.27
CA ALA A 636 -27.57 -6.84 15.76
C ALA A 636 -27.08 -6.73 14.32
N GLY A 637 -27.66 -5.82 13.53
CA GLY A 637 -27.28 -5.57 12.13
C GLY A 637 -28.27 -6.13 11.10
N THR A 638 -28.31 -5.53 9.91
CA THR A 638 -29.27 -5.86 8.83
C THR A 638 -28.70 -6.73 7.70
N ASN A 639 -27.54 -7.36 7.88
CA ASN A 639 -26.75 -7.98 6.81
C ASN A 639 -26.47 -7.05 5.60
N ARG A 640 -26.23 -5.77 5.87
CA ARG A 640 -25.90 -4.73 4.87
C ARG A 640 -25.01 -3.67 5.48
N ALA A 641 -24.03 -3.20 4.71
CA ALA A 641 -23.19 -2.07 5.09
C ALA A 641 -24.03 -0.81 5.42
N GLY A 642 -23.53 -0.04 6.39
CA GLY A 642 -24.07 1.29 6.75
C GLY A 642 -23.68 1.70 8.17
N ASP A 643 -24.20 2.84 8.61
CA ASP A 643 -23.69 3.57 9.77
C ASP A 643 -24.79 4.02 10.78
N SER A 644 -25.97 3.39 10.74
CA SER A 644 -27.11 3.80 11.57
C SER A 644 -27.14 3.11 12.93
N ASP A 645 -27.27 3.92 13.99
CA ASP A 645 -27.75 3.48 15.31
C ASP A 645 -29.27 3.18 15.26
N ALA A 646 -29.75 2.36 16.18
CA ALA A 646 -31.17 1.98 16.25
C ALA A 646 -31.57 1.49 17.65
N THR A 647 -32.82 1.73 18.05
CA THR A 647 -33.40 1.18 19.30
C THR A 647 -33.68 -0.32 19.21
N ASP A 648 -34.01 -0.81 18.02
CA ASP A 648 -33.99 -2.24 17.69
C ASP A 648 -32.60 -2.61 17.14
N PRO A 649 -31.84 -3.50 17.80
CA PRO A 649 -30.55 -3.95 17.29
C PRO A 649 -30.57 -4.51 15.86
N LEU A 650 -31.67 -5.11 15.43
CA LEU A 650 -31.80 -5.70 14.09
C LEU A 650 -31.99 -4.64 12.99
N ALA A 651 -32.33 -3.40 13.35
CA ALA A 651 -32.43 -2.26 12.43
C ALA A 651 -31.12 -1.43 12.33
N ALA A 652 -30.14 -1.69 13.20
CA ALA A 652 -28.84 -1.03 13.16
C ALA A 652 -28.03 -1.45 11.93
N ARG A 653 -27.05 -0.63 11.53
CA ARG A 653 -26.09 -0.97 10.46
C ARG A 653 -24.66 -0.78 10.93
N PHE A 654 -23.79 -1.66 10.43
CA PHE A 654 -22.35 -1.69 10.67
C PHE A 654 -21.61 -1.79 9.33
N SER A 655 -20.32 -1.46 9.31
CA SER A 655 -19.45 -1.61 8.15
C SER A 655 -18.19 -2.39 8.56
N ALA A 656 -18.10 -3.66 8.14
CA ALA A 656 -17.03 -4.59 8.52
C ALA A 656 -16.73 -4.59 10.05
N PRO A 657 -17.70 -4.95 10.92
CA PRO A 657 -17.46 -5.07 12.36
C PRO A 657 -16.43 -6.18 12.63
N ARG A 658 -15.32 -5.84 13.29
CA ARG A 658 -14.22 -6.77 13.59
C ARG A 658 -14.20 -7.13 15.08
N GLY A 659 -13.39 -6.45 15.89
CA GLY A 659 -13.27 -6.69 17.33
C GLY A 659 -14.60 -6.61 18.06
N VAL A 660 -14.83 -7.57 18.97
CA VAL A 660 -16.01 -7.63 19.84
C VAL A 660 -15.53 -7.86 21.27
N ALA A 661 -16.16 -7.19 22.24
CA ALA A 661 -15.92 -7.39 23.66
C ALA A 661 -17.24 -7.36 24.46
N VAL A 662 -17.31 -8.07 25.57
CA VAL A 662 -18.42 -7.98 26.55
C VAL A 662 -17.95 -7.16 27.74
N GLY A 663 -18.67 -6.09 28.07
CA GLY A 663 -18.39 -5.24 29.22
C GLY A 663 -18.83 -5.86 30.56
N PRO A 664 -18.40 -5.30 31.70
CA PRO A 664 -18.84 -5.75 33.03
C PRO A 664 -20.35 -5.60 33.25
N ASP A 665 -21.02 -4.74 32.47
CA ASP A 665 -22.48 -4.56 32.43
C ASP A 665 -23.20 -5.53 31.48
N GLN A 666 -22.49 -6.52 30.94
CA GLN A 666 -22.94 -7.47 29.90
C GLN A 666 -23.39 -6.81 28.58
N ALA A 667 -23.04 -5.53 28.34
CA ALA A 667 -23.22 -4.91 27.03
C ALA A 667 -22.13 -5.38 26.06
N VAL A 668 -22.47 -5.50 24.78
CA VAL A 668 -21.51 -5.87 23.72
C VAL A 668 -20.94 -4.60 23.10
N TYR A 669 -19.62 -4.52 23.03
CA TYR A 669 -18.88 -3.42 22.40
C TYR A 669 -18.24 -3.93 21.12
N VAL A 670 -18.36 -3.15 20.04
CA VAL A 670 -18.00 -3.53 18.68
C VAL A 670 -17.10 -2.47 18.07
N ALA A 671 -15.98 -2.90 17.52
CA ALA A 671 -15.15 -2.11 16.62
C ALA A 671 -15.79 -2.14 15.22
N ASP A 672 -16.48 -1.06 14.88
CA ASP A 672 -17.21 -0.88 13.62
C ASP A 672 -16.26 -0.25 12.59
N THR A 673 -15.31 -1.09 12.16
CA THR A 673 -14.05 -0.71 11.50
C THR A 673 -14.24 0.24 10.32
N GLY A 674 -15.13 -0.12 9.40
CA GLY A 674 -15.37 0.63 8.16
C GLY A 674 -16.08 1.97 8.37
N ASN A 675 -16.66 2.20 9.55
CA ASN A 675 -17.29 3.48 9.92
C ASN A 675 -16.40 4.35 10.83
N GLY A 676 -15.26 3.84 11.31
CA GLY A 676 -14.39 4.58 12.23
C GLY A 676 -14.98 4.76 13.64
N LYS A 677 -15.75 3.77 14.12
CA LYS A 677 -16.56 3.88 15.36
C LYS A 677 -16.36 2.72 16.35
N ILE A 678 -16.62 3.01 17.62
CA ILE A 678 -16.99 1.98 18.62
C ILE A 678 -18.49 2.09 18.88
N ARG A 679 -19.19 0.96 18.78
CA ARG A 679 -20.65 0.83 18.97
C ARG A 679 -20.91 -0.03 20.20
N ARG A 680 -21.89 0.35 21.02
CA ARG A 680 -22.35 -0.41 22.19
C ARG A 680 -23.76 -0.94 21.94
N ILE A 681 -23.95 -2.24 22.15
CA ILE A 681 -25.23 -2.94 22.05
C ILE A 681 -25.70 -3.27 23.48
N GLY A 682 -26.92 -2.89 23.81
CA GLY A 682 -27.51 -3.21 25.12
C GLY A 682 -29.03 -3.07 25.12
N PRO A 683 -29.68 -3.01 26.30
CA PRO A 683 -31.14 -3.02 26.41
C PRO A 683 -31.88 -1.88 25.70
N SER A 684 -31.18 -0.79 25.34
CA SER A 684 -31.71 0.35 24.60
C SER A 684 -31.37 0.35 23.10
N GLY A 685 -30.98 -0.79 22.55
CA GLY A 685 -30.51 -0.93 21.17
C GLY A 685 -29.00 -0.71 20.99
N VAL A 686 -28.62 -0.38 19.75
CA VAL A 686 -27.24 -0.06 19.33
C VAL A 686 -27.02 1.45 19.39
N LYS A 687 -25.94 1.88 20.04
CA LYS A 687 -25.53 3.28 20.13
C LYS A 687 -24.04 3.45 19.84
N THR A 688 -23.68 4.49 19.10
CA THR A 688 -22.30 4.97 18.97
C THR A 688 -21.82 5.49 20.33
N VAL A 689 -20.63 5.07 20.76
CA VAL A 689 -19.97 5.57 21.99
C VAL A 689 -18.66 6.30 21.70
N ALA A 690 -17.99 5.97 20.59
CA ALA A 690 -16.85 6.72 20.08
C ALA A 690 -16.88 6.76 18.54
N TYR A 691 -16.40 7.85 17.94
CA TYR A 691 -16.35 8.04 16.49
C TYR A 691 -15.21 8.96 16.06
N GLY A 692 -14.84 8.94 14.77
CA GLY A 692 -13.66 9.65 14.27
C GLY A 692 -12.35 8.94 14.65
N LEU A 693 -12.40 7.61 14.75
CA LEU A 693 -11.25 6.74 15.00
C LEU A 693 -10.67 6.23 13.67
N GLY A 694 -9.34 6.09 13.63
CA GLY A 694 -8.58 5.64 12.47
C GLY A 694 -8.66 4.14 12.25
N GLN A 695 -9.77 3.67 11.66
CA GLN A 695 -10.06 2.24 11.43
C GLN A 695 -9.89 1.40 12.72
N PRO A 696 -10.82 1.49 13.69
CA PRO A 696 -10.73 0.69 14.91
C PRO A 696 -10.94 -0.79 14.58
N THR A 697 -9.96 -1.65 14.87
CA THR A 697 -10.03 -3.10 14.58
C THR A 697 -10.18 -3.96 15.83
N GLY A 698 -9.58 -3.53 16.94
CA GLY A 698 -9.64 -4.22 18.24
C GLY A 698 -10.34 -3.38 19.30
N VAL A 699 -11.11 -4.03 20.18
CA VAL A 699 -11.75 -3.39 21.34
C VAL A 699 -11.72 -4.32 22.54
N ALA A 700 -11.46 -3.78 23.73
CA ALA A 700 -11.55 -4.48 25.01
C ALA A 700 -12.11 -3.54 26.09
N VAL A 701 -12.67 -4.09 27.16
CA VAL A 701 -13.34 -3.32 28.23
C VAL A 701 -12.73 -3.67 29.59
N GLY A 702 -12.27 -2.65 30.32
CA GLY A 702 -11.78 -2.79 31.69
C GLY A 702 -12.91 -3.06 32.70
N ALA A 703 -12.54 -3.52 33.91
CA ALA A 703 -13.50 -3.80 34.98
C ALA A 703 -14.26 -2.54 35.48
N ASP A 704 -13.66 -1.36 35.31
CA ASP A 704 -14.27 -0.05 35.54
C ASP A 704 -15.23 0.40 34.42
N GLY A 705 -15.15 -0.25 33.25
CA GLY A 705 -15.83 0.08 32.00
C GLY A 705 -15.05 1.02 31.08
N THR A 706 -13.76 1.29 31.34
CA THR A 706 -12.88 2.00 30.39
C THR A 706 -12.71 1.17 29.12
N LEU A 707 -12.80 1.82 27.95
CA LEU A 707 -12.63 1.16 26.66
C LEU A 707 -11.17 1.23 26.21
N TYR A 708 -10.64 0.13 25.71
CA TYR A 708 -9.34 0.06 25.07
C TYR A 708 -9.53 -0.25 23.59
N VAL A 709 -8.77 0.40 22.72
CA VAL A 709 -8.98 0.35 21.27
C VAL A 709 -7.65 0.23 20.53
N ILE A 710 -7.64 -0.60 19.49
CA ILE A 710 -6.60 -0.63 18.45
C ILE A 710 -7.13 0.08 17.21
N GLU A 711 -6.37 1.04 16.70
CA GLU A 711 -6.56 1.71 15.41
C GLU A 711 -5.42 1.34 14.47
N THR A 712 -5.72 1.06 13.20
CA THR A 712 -4.71 0.73 12.17
C THR A 712 -4.22 1.94 11.38
N ALA A 713 -4.98 3.05 11.32
CA ALA A 713 -4.70 4.16 10.40
C ALA A 713 -4.77 5.55 11.07
N PRO A 714 -3.66 6.10 11.61
CA PRO A 714 -2.36 5.49 11.83
C PRO A 714 -2.33 4.57 13.07
N PRO A 715 -1.35 3.64 13.12
CA PRO A 715 -1.32 2.49 14.02
C PRO A 715 -1.10 2.89 15.48
N ARG A 716 -2.03 2.53 16.37
CA ARG A 716 -1.89 2.83 17.81
C ARG A 716 -2.75 1.95 18.71
N VAL A 717 -2.34 1.89 19.97
CA VAL A 717 -3.14 1.35 21.07
C VAL A 717 -3.48 2.50 22.02
N GLY A 718 -4.76 2.63 22.40
CA GLY A 718 -5.23 3.74 23.24
C GLY A 718 -6.35 3.35 24.18
N ARG A 719 -6.69 4.27 25.09
CA ARG A 719 -7.85 4.17 25.98
C ARG A 719 -8.81 5.35 25.85
N ILE A 720 -10.10 5.04 25.98
CA ILE A 720 -11.21 5.99 26.03
C ILE A 720 -11.88 5.78 27.40
N PRO A 721 -11.82 6.77 28.31
CA PRO A 721 -12.49 6.69 29.61
C PRO A 721 -13.98 6.37 29.47
N ARG A 722 -14.54 5.69 30.47
CA ARG A 722 -15.97 5.37 30.49
C ARG A 722 -16.82 6.64 30.47
N LEU A 723 -17.65 6.78 29.42
CA LEU A 723 -18.72 7.78 29.37
C LEU A 723 -19.76 7.53 30.47
N GLN A 724 -20.19 8.60 31.13
CA GLN A 724 -21.32 8.56 32.06
C GLN A 724 -22.66 8.48 31.31
N ALA A 725 -23.70 8.01 32.01
CA ALA A 725 -25.02 7.83 31.42
C ALA A 725 -25.62 9.17 30.98
N GLY A 726 -25.79 9.36 29.66
CA GLY A 726 -26.33 10.57 29.06
C GLY A 726 -25.29 11.51 28.44
N GLU A 727 -23.99 11.22 28.59
CA GLU A 727 -22.94 11.95 27.87
C GLU A 727 -22.97 11.64 26.36
N PRO A 728 -22.62 12.61 25.49
CA PRO A 728 -22.49 12.38 24.06
C PRO A 728 -21.30 11.45 23.74
N PRO A 729 -21.31 10.78 22.58
CA PRO A 729 -20.18 9.95 22.16
C PRO A 729 -18.90 10.78 21.99
N THR A 730 -17.74 10.19 22.29
CA THR A 730 -16.45 10.87 22.15
C THR A 730 -16.04 11.00 20.67
N TYR A 731 -15.81 12.22 20.19
CA TYR A 731 -15.23 12.46 18.86
C TYR A 731 -13.71 12.51 18.94
N GLY A 732 -13.02 11.49 18.40
CA GLY A 732 -11.55 11.42 18.32
C GLY A 732 -10.77 11.45 19.64
N GLN A 733 -11.43 11.67 20.79
CA GLN A 733 -10.79 11.75 22.10
C GLN A 733 -10.38 10.34 22.57
N ARG A 734 -9.08 10.15 22.73
CA ARG A 734 -8.44 9.02 23.41
C ARG A 734 -7.10 9.45 23.97
N GLU A 735 -6.66 8.73 24.99
CA GLU A 735 -5.26 8.73 25.40
C GLU A 735 -4.52 7.67 24.57
N VAL A 736 -3.48 8.09 23.85
CA VAL A 736 -2.61 7.17 23.11
C VAL A 736 -1.62 6.58 24.12
N LEU A 737 -1.71 5.27 24.36
CA LEU A 737 -0.81 4.55 25.26
C LEU A 737 0.50 4.25 24.51
N ALA A 738 0.41 3.77 23.26
CA ALA A 738 1.57 3.55 22.41
C ALA A 738 1.26 3.68 20.91
N GLY A 739 2.30 4.00 20.12
CA GLY A 739 2.26 4.04 18.66
C GLY A 739 2.10 5.43 18.07
N GLY A 740 1.51 5.49 16.87
CA GLY A 740 1.43 6.69 16.02
C GLY A 740 2.59 6.82 15.01
N ARG A 741 3.46 5.79 14.90
CA ARG A 741 4.52 5.69 13.89
C ARG A 741 4.72 4.24 13.45
N TRP A 742 5.07 4.07 12.18
CA TRP A 742 5.45 2.79 11.56
C TRP A 742 6.82 2.29 12.03
N GLY A 743 6.98 0.97 12.03
CA GLY A 743 8.16 0.24 12.51
C GLY A 743 7.81 -0.73 13.64
N ASP A 744 8.83 -1.14 14.40
CA ASP A 744 8.72 -2.26 15.36
C ASP A 744 9.45 -2.05 16.71
N LEU A 745 9.83 -0.82 17.04
CA LEU A 745 10.54 -0.44 18.26
C LEU A 745 9.60 -0.44 19.49
N GLY A 746 9.95 -1.12 20.58
CA GLY A 746 9.28 -0.99 21.87
C GLY A 746 9.85 0.11 22.76
N GLY A 747 9.81 -0.09 24.09
CA GLY A 747 10.16 0.94 25.08
C GLY A 747 9.00 1.91 25.35
N PRO A 748 9.26 3.13 25.87
CA PRO A 748 8.21 4.07 26.25
C PRO A 748 7.22 4.35 25.11
N GLY A 749 5.91 4.28 25.39
CA GLY A 749 4.87 4.20 24.36
C GLY A 749 4.82 5.38 23.39
N ALA A 750 5.24 6.58 23.82
CA ALA A 750 5.37 7.77 22.97
C ALA A 750 6.52 7.69 21.92
N GLY A 751 7.48 6.78 22.11
CA GLY A 751 8.56 6.46 21.16
C GLY A 751 8.37 5.12 20.43
N ALA A 752 7.44 4.29 20.91
CA ALA A 752 7.18 2.98 20.33
C ALA A 752 6.63 3.06 18.89
N ARG A 753 7.03 2.12 18.06
CA ARG A 753 6.63 1.97 16.66
C ARG A 753 5.96 0.61 16.50
N LEU A 754 4.74 0.60 15.97
CA LEU A 754 3.84 -0.55 16.03
C LEU A 754 3.01 -0.66 14.75
N ARG A 755 2.49 -1.86 14.49
CA ARG A 755 1.49 -2.19 13.48
C ARG A 755 0.40 -3.09 14.08
N PRO A 756 -0.34 -2.60 15.11
CA PRO A 756 -1.27 -3.42 15.86
C PRO A 756 -2.58 -3.60 15.09
N ALA A 757 -3.20 -4.78 15.20
CA ALA A 757 -4.50 -5.06 14.60
C ALA A 757 -5.27 -6.11 15.40
N GLU A 758 -6.58 -5.92 15.52
CA GLU A 758 -7.58 -6.87 16.02
C GLU A 758 -7.40 -7.34 17.48
N GLY A 759 -6.40 -8.17 17.77
CA GLY A 759 -6.23 -8.82 19.07
C GLY A 759 -5.89 -7.85 20.20
N LEU A 760 -6.77 -7.76 21.21
CA LEU A 760 -6.61 -6.91 22.38
C LEU A 760 -7.21 -7.55 23.64
N ALA A 761 -6.44 -7.60 24.72
CA ALA A 761 -6.92 -8.05 26.04
C ALA A 761 -6.38 -7.13 27.16
N VAL A 762 -7.15 -7.01 28.24
CA VAL A 762 -6.76 -6.25 29.43
C VAL A 762 -6.31 -7.23 30.51
N THR A 763 -5.04 -7.19 30.88
CA THR A 763 -4.53 -7.74 32.15
C THR A 763 -4.50 -6.61 33.19
N GLY A 764 -4.43 -6.95 34.49
CA GLY A 764 -4.71 -5.99 35.58
C GLY A 764 -4.07 -4.60 35.45
N ASP A 765 -2.79 -4.54 35.11
CA ASP A 765 -1.99 -3.31 34.95
C ASP A 765 -1.42 -3.10 33.53
N ARG A 766 -1.75 -3.98 32.57
CA ARG A 766 -1.23 -3.95 31.18
C ARG A 766 -2.26 -4.34 30.15
N LEU A 767 -2.13 -3.83 28.92
CA LEU A 767 -2.78 -4.44 27.76
C LEU A 767 -1.86 -5.48 27.13
N VAL A 768 -2.43 -6.55 26.60
CA VAL A 768 -1.77 -7.44 25.64
C VAL A 768 -2.42 -7.18 24.28
N PHE A 769 -1.62 -7.00 23.23
CA PHE A 769 -2.11 -6.69 21.90
C PHE A 769 -1.31 -7.40 20.81
N SER A 770 -1.98 -7.73 19.71
CA SER A 770 -1.34 -8.30 18.53
C SER A 770 -0.67 -7.21 17.71
N ASP A 771 0.64 -7.28 17.54
CA ASP A 771 1.43 -6.46 16.63
C ASP A 771 1.59 -7.20 15.30
N MET A 772 0.44 -7.41 14.67
CA MET A 772 0.17 -8.41 13.62
C MET A 772 1.19 -8.39 12.47
N VAL A 773 1.48 -7.21 11.93
CA VAL A 773 2.33 -7.03 10.73
C VAL A 773 3.83 -7.09 11.07
N ASN A 774 4.17 -7.06 12.35
CA ASN A 774 5.55 -7.21 12.86
C ASN A 774 5.79 -8.59 13.50
N PHE A 775 4.88 -9.55 13.26
CA PHE A 775 5.00 -10.96 13.65
C PHE A 775 5.26 -11.16 15.14
N ARG A 776 4.52 -10.41 15.97
CA ARG A 776 4.67 -10.35 17.43
C ARG A 776 3.33 -10.17 18.15
N VAL A 777 3.26 -10.68 19.37
CA VAL A 777 2.29 -10.23 20.39
C VAL A 777 3.05 -9.44 21.44
N ARG A 778 2.56 -8.26 21.79
CA ARG A 778 3.22 -7.32 22.71
C ARG A 778 2.33 -6.97 23.91
N THR A 779 2.95 -6.32 24.88
CA THR A 779 2.29 -5.72 26.04
C THR A 779 2.51 -4.21 26.07
N VAL A 780 1.63 -3.46 26.73
CA VAL A 780 1.84 -2.05 27.09
C VAL A 780 1.34 -1.77 28.51
N ASP A 781 2.19 -1.15 29.34
CA ASP A 781 1.81 -0.74 30.71
C ASP A 781 0.66 0.29 30.70
N LEU A 782 -0.36 0.13 31.56
CA LEU A 782 -1.47 1.08 31.69
C LEU A 782 -1.12 2.37 32.44
N TYR A 783 0.07 2.41 33.04
CA TYR A 783 0.55 3.47 33.92
C TYR A 783 2.01 3.85 33.62
N GLY A 784 2.45 4.98 34.16
CA GLY A 784 3.84 5.43 34.02
C GLY A 784 4.17 5.86 32.60
N ALA A 785 5.22 5.28 32.01
CA ALA A 785 5.72 5.61 30.68
C ALA A 785 5.09 4.79 29.55
N HIS A 786 4.09 3.96 29.86
CA HIS A 786 3.44 3.03 28.92
C HIS A 786 4.46 2.18 28.14
N ASN A 787 5.34 1.48 28.86
CA ASN A 787 6.40 0.73 28.19
C ASN A 787 5.81 -0.41 27.38
N VAL A 788 6.27 -0.52 26.14
CA VAL A 788 5.97 -1.61 25.23
C VAL A 788 7.09 -2.65 25.29
N ALA A 789 6.71 -3.92 25.39
CA ALA A 789 7.62 -5.05 25.30
C ALA A 789 6.96 -6.23 24.58
N THR A 790 7.74 -7.00 23.84
CA THR A 790 7.27 -8.24 23.19
C THR A 790 7.03 -9.34 24.22
N LEU A 791 5.87 -10.01 24.11
CA LEU A 791 5.53 -11.21 24.87
C LEU A 791 6.04 -12.45 24.12
N VAL A 792 5.71 -12.57 22.83
CA VAL A 792 6.12 -13.68 21.96
C VAL A 792 6.30 -13.21 20.51
N GLY A 793 7.32 -13.74 19.83
CA GLY A 793 7.63 -13.49 18.43
C GLY A 793 9.05 -12.92 18.23
N ASP A 794 9.90 -13.58 17.45
CA ASP A 794 11.18 -13.03 16.98
C ASP A 794 11.01 -11.97 15.85
N GLY A 795 9.76 -11.74 15.43
CA GLY A 795 9.37 -10.84 14.35
C GLY A 795 9.66 -11.36 12.94
N ARG A 796 10.19 -12.57 12.78
CA ARG A 796 10.44 -13.20 11.48
C ARG A 796 9.29 -14.08 11.06
N PHE A 797 9.17 -14.29 9.76
CA PHE A 797 8.18 -15.20 9.19
C PHE A 797 8.55 -16.66 9.48
N GLY A 798 7.52 -17.51 9.61
CA GLY A 798 7.62 -18.96 9.75
C GLY A 798 6.91 -19.50 10.99
N ALA A 799 6.98 -20.82 11.18
CA ALA A 799 6.25 -21.55 12.22
C ALA A 799 7.12 -22.04 13.40
N GLY A 800 8.38 -21.60 13.48
CA GLY A 800 9.36 -22.05 14.50
C GLY A 800 8.83 -21.96 15.95
N GLU A 801 9.27 -22.87 16.80
CA GLU A 801 8.76 -23.07 18.16
C GLU A 801 9.84 -22.82 19.23
N GLY A 802 9.41 -22.63 20.48
CA GLY A 802 10.28 -22.56 21.65
C GLY A 802 9.68 -21.67 22.75
N ASP A 803 10.46 -20.71 23.26
CA ASP A 803 9.96 -19.72 24.22
C ASP A 803 9.46 -18.45 23.50
N GLY A 804 9.18 -17.38 24.25
CA GLY A 804 8.76 -16.09 23.70
C GLY A 804 9.77 -15.47 22.73
N SER A 805 11.06 -15.74 22.90
CA SER A 805 12.16 -15.16 22.13
C SER A 805 12.49 -15.91 20.83
N THR A 806 12.12 -17.20 20.73
CA THR A 806 12.40 -18.03 19.54
C THR A 806 11.15 -18.47 18.77
N THR A 807 9.97 -18.49 19.39
CA THR A 807 8.73 -18.82 18.68
C THR A 807 8.44 -17.78 17.59
N ARG A 808 8.08 -18.25 16.40
CA ARG A 808 7.61 -17.42 15.29
C ARG A 808 6.09 -17.50 15.17
N VAL A 809 5.46 -16.33 15.06
CA VAL A 809 4.02 -16.16 14.90
C VAL A 809 3.76 -15.30 13.67
N VAL A 810 2.86 -15.71 12.79
CA VAL A 810 2.63 -15.03 11.50
C VAL A 810 1.19 -14.55 11.43
N LEU A 811 1.03 -13.23 11.29
CA LEU A 811 -0.23 -12.53 11.49
C LEU A 811 -0.96 -13.02 12.76
N PRO A 812 -0.40 -12.84 13.97
CA PRO A 812 -1.16 -13.07 15.20
C PRO A 812 -2.38 -12.13 15.17
N ARG A 813 -3.60 -12.69 15.25
CA ARG A 813 -4.87 -11.95 15.16
C ARG A 813 -5.51 -11.85 16.54
N GLY A 814 -6.68 -12.44 16.76
CA GLY A 814 -7.37 -12.46 18.04
C GLY A 814 -6.52 -13.09 19.14
N LEU A 815 -6.67 -12.54 20.36
CA LEU A 815 -6.07 -13.08 21.57
C LEU A 815 -7.05 -12.94 22.74
N THR A 816 -6.89 -13.80 23.75
CA THR A 816 -7.75 -13.80 24.94
C THR A 816 -6.97 -14.29 26.16
N LEU A 817 -7.38 -13.87 27.36
CA LEU A 817 -6.79 -14.40 28.59
C LEU A 817 -7.16 -15.87 28.73
N TYR A 818 -6.16 -16.71 28.97
CA TYR A 818 -6.34 -18.15 29.07
C TYR A 818 -5.46 -18.72 30.16
N ARG A 819 -6.05 -19.37 31.16
CA ARG A 819 -5.34 -19.91 32.34
C ARG A 819 -4.52 -18.79 33.01
N ASP A 820 -3.21 -18.95 33.09
CA ASP A 820 -2.22 -18.01 33.65
C ASP A 820 -1.41 -17.27 32.56
N GLY A 821 -1.92 -17.21 31.33
CA GLY A 821 -1.31 -16.52 30.20
C GLY A 821 -2.34 -16.10 29.14
N VAL A 822 -1.96 -16.20 27.87
CA VAL A 822 -2.75 -15.70 26.74
C VAL A 822 -2.86 -16.78 25.67
N ALA A 823 -4.08 -17.06 25.19
CA ALA A 823 -4.30 -17.84 23.97
C ALA A 823 -4.34 -16.88 22.77
N ILE A 824 -3.65 -17.25 21.69
CA ILE A 824 -3.37 -16.41 20.52
C ILE A 824 -3.73 -17.21 19.26
N ALA A 825 -4.49 -16.60 18.35
CA ALA A 825 -4.71 -17.12 17.01
C ALA A 825 -3.49 -16.77 16.12
N ASP A 826 -2.62 -17.75 15.88
CA ASP A 826 -1.42 -17.66 15.03
C ASP A 826 -1.85 -17.93 13.57
N SER A 827 -2.44 -16.91 12.95
CA SER A 827 -3.40 -17.07 11.85
C SER A 827 -2.82 -17.73 10.61
N ALA A 828 -1.65 -17.25 10.16
CA ALA A 828 -1.00 -17.78 8.95
C ALA A 828 -0.16 -19.04 9.20
N ASN A 829 0.06 -19.42 10.47
CA ASN A 829 0.58 -20.74 10.85
C ASN A 829 -0.56 -21.73 11.20
N HIS A 830 -1.83 -21.40 10.88
CA HIS A 830 -2.96 -22.33 10.96
C HIS A 830 -3.18 -23.01 12.32
N ARG A 831 -2.84 -22.30 13.41
CA ARG A 831 -2.85 -22.86 14.78
C ARG A 831 -3.29 -21.85 15.84
N VAL A 832 -3.67 -22.37 17.01
CA VAL A 832 -3.88 -21.59 18.24
C VAL A 832 -2.77 -21.97 19.21
N ILE A 833 -2.03 -20.96 19.67
CA ILE A 833 -0.95 -21.13 20.65
C ILE A 833 -1.34 -20.53 22.00
N PHE A 834 -0.64 -20.94 23.04
CA PHE A 834 -0.67 -20.38 24.38
C PHE A 834 0.71 -19.82 24.71
N ALA A 835 0.76 -18.58 25.21
CA ALA A 835 1.98 -17.95 25.70
C ALA A 835 1.82 -17.53 27.16
N LYS A 836 2.77 -17.93 28.01
CA LYS A 836 2.82 -17.59 29.43
C LYS A 836 3.96 -16.58 29.69
N PRO A 837 3.67 -15.40 30.27
CA PRO A 837 4.68 -14.41 30.66
C PRO A 837 5.74 -14.95 31.63
#